data_AF-A0A944WPB0-F1
#
_entry.id   AF-A0A944WPB0-F1
#
_cell.length_a   1.000
_cell.length_b   1.000
_cell.length_c   1.000
_cell.angle_alpha   90.00
_cell.angle_beta   90.00
_cell.angle_gamma   90.00
#
_symmetry.space_group_name_H-M   'P 1'
#
loop_
_entity.id
_entity.type
_entity.pdbx_description
1 polymer ?
#
loop_
_entity_poly.entity_id
_entity_poly.type
_entity_poly.pdbx_seq_one_letter_code
_entity_poly.pdbx_strand_id
1 'polypeptide(L)'
;MTTTEQQLSKIAEEAGIEGGATALKIVFQRLGATPEGPDPDAWVALTAPGASDDLRQRLVAARQAAQVDVADYAPARLTALANALTEKNVQGFLVPQADAHQGEYIASRAQRLHWLTGFAGSAGTALMFKGRTILFVDGRYTLQAGLQFEDSEVEVRHFMEPPLVNWLLDAGEKGDRIGYDPDLHNVAQIDSMCKILDGSGIELVALSDNPLDGVWTDQPLPPFAPVVPHPLEYSGQSVDDKLASLGDLIAEAGADAAVLNQMEAVAWALNVRGGDVSNTPLIQSFAVLHKDGQADFYVDRQKFTPDLERHLGNRVTVHNVDKLDEGLKALGVTNRKVLLDRSTSTDHIRRTLEAGGANIVAGADPTVMPRACKNKVELDGTRRAHERDAIAMCRFLRWLDETTATRDVGEMEAIDVLNGYRCEIGLNRGISFDTISGADDNGAIVHYRASYESERFLAQGSMYLVDSGGQYLDGTTDITRTVAIGTPTPEMKRHFTLVLQGHIAIACAVFPDKATGGQLDAMARQFLWREGLDYDHGTGHGVGSYLGVHEGPHRIAPNFPGTFKPGMIVSNEPGLYITGKYGIRIENLLTVHASERSTDERKFLEFETLTVVPLDRHLIDVEMLTRPERAWVDAYHDRVFNTVGPELDAADRIWLEKMTAPLD
;
A
#
# COMPACT_ATOMS: atom_id res chain seq x y z
N MET A 1 -34.00 29.76 4.94
CA MET A 1 -33.31 28.75 4.11
C MET A 1 -32.99 29.41 2.78
N THR A 2 -31.73 29.34 2.35
CA THR A 2 -31.32 29.78 1.01
C THR A 2 -31.97 28.87 -0.05
N THR A 3 -32.07 29.33 -1.30
CA THR A 3 -32.62 28.53 -2.42
C THR A 3 -31.93 27.16 -2.52
N THR A 4 -30.62 27.10 -2.26
CA THR A 4 -29.80 25.89 -2.22
C THR A 4 -30.19 24.93 -1.09
N GLU A 5 -30.51 25.45 0.10
CA GLU A 5 -30.89 24.63 1.26
C GLU A 5 -32.29 24.02 1.12
N GLN A 6 -33.20 24.74 0.47
CA GLN A 6 -34.53 24.21 0.10
C GLN A 6 -34.40 23.10 -0.96
N GLN A 7 -33.51 23.29 -1.95
CA GLN A 7 -33.23 22.29 -2.97
C GLN A 7 -32.65 21.00 -2.36
N LEU A 8 -31.65 21.12 -1.49
CA LEU A 8 -31.07 19.97 -0.78
C LEU A 8 -32.09 19.26 0.10
N SER A 9 -32.97 20.01 0.79
CA SER A 9 -34.03 19.41 1.61
C SER A 9 -35.00 18.58 0.79
N LYS A 10 -35.40 19.09 -0.38
CA LYS A 10 -36.27 18.38 -1.32
C LYS A 10 -35.60 17.13 -1.89
N ILE A 11 -34.32 17.23 -2.28
CA ILE A 11 -33.56 16.08 -2.77
C ILE A 11 -33.46 15.00 -1.68
N ALA A 12 -33.17 15.38 -0.43
CA ALA A 12 -33.09 14.45 0.68
C ALA A 12 -34.43 13.76 0.99
N GLU A 13 -35.54 14.49 0.92
CA GLU A 13 -36.90 13.94 1.11
C GLU A 13 -37.25 12.93 0.00
N GLU A 14 -37.00 13.28 -1.26
CA GLU A 14 -37.21 12.38 -2.42
C GLU A 14 -36.33 11.13 -2.36
N ALA A 15 -35.12 11.25 -1.79
CA ALA A 15 -34.19 10.15 -1.58
C ALA A 15 -34.48 9.32 -0.32
N GLY A 16 -35.44 9.72 0.52
CA GLY A 16 -35.75 9.02 1.77
C GLY A 16 -34.67 9.13 2.84
N ILE A 17 -33.84 10.19 2.81
CA ILE A 17 -32.72 10.37 3.74
C ILE A 17 -33.24 10.94 5.07
N GLU A 18 -33.23 10.11 6.12
CA GLU A 18 -33.55 10.54 7.48
C GLU A 18 -32.58 11.64 7.94
N GLY A 19 -33.11 12.73 8.50
CA GLY A 19 -32.33 13.92 8.86
C GLY A 19 -32.20 14.98 7.75
N GLY A 20 -32.77 14.73 6.56
CA GLY A 20 -32.94 15.73 5.51
C GLY A 20 -31.61 16.30 4.98
N ALA A 21 -31.61 17.59 4.64
CA ALA A 21 -30.45 18.26 4.06
C ALA A 21 -29.18 18.19 4.93
N THR A 22 -29.32 18.13 6.26
CA THR A 22 -28.17 18.04 7.18
C THR A 22 -27.46 16.71 7.05
N ALA A 23 -28.20 15.59 7.02
CA ALA A 23 -27.64 14.27 6.82
C ALA A 23 -26.97 14.14 5.45
N LEU A 24 -27.59 14.70 4.40
CA LEU A 24 -27.02 14.71 3.06
C LEU A 24 -25.70 15.51 2.97
N LYS A 25 -25.60 16.66 3.66
CA LYS A 25 -24.35 17.43 3.76
C LYS A 25 -23.24 16.65 4.46
N ILE A 26 -23.55 15.90 5.52
CA ILE A 26 -22.58 15.04 6.20
C ILE A 26 -22.07 13.96 5.24
N VAL A 27 -22.95 13.34 4.44
CA VAL A 27 -22.50 12.39 3.41
C VAL A 27 -21.54 13.06 2.43
N PHE A 28 -21.88 14.25 1.92
CA PHE A 28 -21.00 14.96 0.98
C PHE A 28 -19.62 15.27 1.59
N GLN A 29 -19.55 15.65 2.86
CA GLN A 29 -18.28 15.85 3.57
C GLN A 29 -17.47 14.55 3.68
N ARG A 30 -18.13 13.43 4.00
CA ARG A 30 -17.46 12.12 4.03
C ARG A 30 -16.97 11.69 2.64
N LEU A 31 -17.71 11.99 1.59
CA LEU A 31 -17.31 11.73 0.20
C LEU A 31 -16.14 12.59 -0.25
N GLY A 32 -16.01 13.81 0.27
CA GLY A 32 -14.82 14.63 0.07
C GLY A 32 -13.56 14.05 0.73
N ALA A 33 -13.73 13.21 1.76
CA ALA A 33 -12.67 12.47 2.44
C ALA A 33 -12.50 11.03 1.93
N THR A 34 -13.32 10.61 0.95
CA THR A 34 -13.27 9.28 0.37
C THR A 34 -12.38 9.34 -0.87
N PRO A 35 -11.36 8.47 -0.98
CA PRO A 35 -10.56 8.36 -2.20
C PRO A 35 -11.43 8.18 -3.44
N GLU A 36 -11.01 8.77 -4.55
CA GLU A 36 -11.68 8.54 -5.82
C GLU A 36 -11.51 7.07 -6.24
N GLY A 37 -12.63 6.42 -6.53
CA GLY A 37 -12.67 5.05 -7.00
C GLY A 37 -13.10 4.96 -8.47
N PRO A 38 -13.11 3.75 -9.05
CA PRO A 38 -13.50 3.51 -10.43
C PRO A 38 -14.97 3.88 -10.72
N ASP A 39 -15.82 3.85 -9.70
CA ASP A 39 -17.19 4.36 -9.75
C ASP A 39 -17.33 5.47 -8.68
N PRO A 40 -17.10 6.75 -9.05
CA PRO A 40 -17.16 7.86 -8.11
C PRO A 40 -18.58 8.11 -7.58
N ASP A 41 -19.62 7.52 -8.19
CA ASP A 41 -21.03 7.70 -7.84
C ASP A 41 -21.64 6.49 -7.11
N ALA A 42 -20.82 5.47 -6.79
CA ALA A 42 -21.27 4.25 -6.10
C ALA A 42 -21.95 4.52 -4.74
N TRP A 43 -21.62 5.64 -4.09
CA TRP A 43 -22.23 6.09 -2.83
C TRP A 43 -23.74 6.35 -2.93
N VAL A 44 -24.26 6.63 -4.13
CA VAL A 44 -25.69 6.88 -4.34
C VAL A 44 -26.51 5.62 -4.02
N ALA A 45 -25.94 4.44 -4.28
CA ALA A 45 -26.58 3.17 -3.94
C ALA A 45 -26.72 2.94 -2.42
N LEU A 46 -25.84 3.55 -1.61
CA LEU A 46 -25.90 3.49 -0.14
C LEU A 46 -26.95 4.46 0.41
N THR A 47 -27.00 5.67 -0.14
CA THR A 47 -27.79 6.78 0.39
C THR A 47 -29.24 6.79 -0.09
N ALA A 48 -29.46 6.38 -1.34
CA ALA A 48 -30.77 6.41 -1.99
C ALA A 48 -30.98 5.12 -2.78
N PRO A 49 -31.08 3.96 -2.11
CA PRO A 49 -31.28 2.68 -2.77
C PRO A 49 -32.61 2.71 -3.55
N GLY A 50 -32.54 2.55 -4.87
CA GLY A 50 -33.70 2.63 -5.76
C GLY A 50 -34.02 4.02 -6.31
N ALA A 51 -33.14 5.01 -6.12
CA ALA A 51 -33.25 6.31 -6.77
C ALA A 51 -33.37 6.17 -8.30
N SER A 52 -34.32 6.91 -8.88
CA SER A 52 -34.46 7.07 -10.33
C SER A 52 -33.23 7.77 -10.92
N ASP A 53 -32.99 7.61 -12.22
CA ASP A 53 -31.86 8.26 -12.89
C ASP A 53 -31.87 9.79 -12.73
N ASP A 54 -33.04 10.43 -12.73
CA ASP A 54 -33.19 11.87 -12.46
C ASP A 54 -32.72 12.24 -11.05
N LEU A 55 -33.15 11.48 -10.05
CA LEU A 55 -32.76 11.73 -8.66
C LEU A 55 -31.27 11.48 -8.44
N ARG A 56 -30.71 10.44 -9.09
CA ARG A 56 -29.27 10.16 -9.08
C ARG A 56 -28.48 11.34 -9.65
N GLN A 57 -28.85 11.84 -10.83
CA GLN A 57 -28.18 12.99 -11.44
C GLN A 57 -28.25 14.24 -10.56
N ARG A 58 -29.39 14.50 -9.92
CA ARG A 58 -29.55 15.63 -8.99
C ARG A 58 -28.71 15.49 -7.72
N LEU A 59 -28.57 14.28 -7.19
CA LEU A 59 -27.68 13.97 -6.06
C LEU A 59 -26.21 14.20 -6.42
N VAL A 60 -25.77 13.73 -7.59
CA VAL A 60 -24.39 13.91 -8.09
C VAL A 60 -24.10 15.40 -8.33
N ALA A 61 -25.00 16.13 -8.98
CA ALA A 61 -24.84 17.56 -9.20
C ALA A 61 -24.80 18.35 -7.88
N ALA A 62 -25.60 17.96 -6.89
CA ALA A 62 -25.60 18.58 -5.56
C ALA A 62 -24.28 18.34 -4.80
N ARG A 63 -23.66 17.16 -4.94
CA ARG A 63 -22.32 16.88 -4.40
C ARG A 63 -21.26 17.78 -5.03
N GLN A 64 -21.24 17.86 -6.37
CA GLN A 64 -20.26 18.68 -7.10
C GLN A 64 -20.32 20.16 -6.70
N ALA A 65 -21.53 20.68 -6.48
CA ALA A 65 -21.73 22.05 -6.01
C ALA A 65 -21.33 22.28 -4.54
N ALA A 66 -21.09 21.23 -3.77
CA ALA A 66 -20.79 21.28 -2.33
C ALA A 66 -19.30 21.09 -2.00
N GLN A 67 -18.42 20.86 -2.99
CA GLN A 67 -16.97 20.73 -2.75
C GLN A 67 -16.42 22.00 -2.08
N VAL A 68 -15.63 21.78 -1.03
CA VAL A 68 -14.96 22.82 -0.24
C VAL A 68 -13.45 22.69 -0.49
N ASP A 69 -12.78 23.82 -0.72
CA ASP A 69 -11.33 23.88 -0.85
C ASP A 69 -10.64 23.42 0.45
N VAL A 70 -9.65 22.53 0.32
CA VAL A 70 -8.79 22.12 1.45
C VAL A 70 -7.73 23.21 1.64
N ALA A 71 -7.61 23.74 2.86
CA ALA A 71 -6.68 24.83 3.15
C ALA A 71 -5.22 24.37 3.18
N ASP A 72 -4.37 25.14 2.50
CA ASP A 72 -2.92 24.93 2.47
C ASP A 72 -2.25 24.99 3.85
N TYR A 73 -1.05 24.40 3.90
CA TYR A 73 -0.14 24.36 5.04
C TYR A 73 0.08 25.72 5.72
N ALA A 74 0.08 25.75 7.06
CA ALA A 74 0.35 26.95 7.85
C ALA A 74 1.29 26.66 9.04
N PRO A 75 2.39 27.43 9.22
CA PRO A 75 3.28 27.34 10.41
C PRO A 75 2.55 27.47 11.76
N ALA A 76 1.35 28.05 11.76
CA ALA A 76 0.47 28.13 12.93
C ALA A 76 0.11 26.75 13.53
N ARG A 77 0.15 25.67 12.74
CA ARG A 77 -0.17 24.30 13.19
C ARG A 77 0.84 23.78 14.23
N LEU A 78 2.14 24.02 13.99
CA LEU A 78 3.20 23.65 14.94
C LEU A 78 3.02 24.38 16.28
N THR A 79 2.72 25.68 16.23
CA THR A 79 2.46 26.46 17.45
C THR A 79 1.23 25.98 18.20
N ALA A 80 0.15 25.64 17.49
CA ALA A 80 -1.07 25.13 18.11
C ALA A 80 -0.83 23.79 18.83
N LEU A 81 -0.09 22.86 18.20
CA LEU A 81 0.29 21.60 18.85
C LEU A 81 1.16 21.86 20.09
N ALA A 82 2.16 22.73 20.02
CA ALA A 82 3.03 23.04 21.17
C ALA A 82 2.21 23.48 22.41
N ASN A 83 1.19 24.30 22.19
CA ASN A 83 0.30 24.76 23.26
C ASN A 83 -0.53 23.60 23.83
N ALA A 84 -1.09 22.74 22.97
CA ALA A 84 -1.85 21.57 23.39
C ALA A 84 -1.00 20.57 24.20
N LEU A 85 0.27 20.38 23.84
CA LEU A 85 1.21 19.52 24.60
C LEU A 85 1.49 20.07 26.00
N THR A 86 1.58 21.41 26.13
CA THR A 86 1.75 22.07 27.43
C THR A 86 0.56 21.80 28.36
N GLU A 87 -0.66 21.85 27.83
CA GLU A 87 -1.89 21.54 28.59
C GLU A 87 -1.95 20.07 29.05
N LYS A 88 -1.37 19.16 28.27
CA LYS A 88 -1.26 17.72 28.59
C LYS A 88 -0.07 17.37 29.49
N ASN A 89 0.75 18.36 29.86
CA ASN A 89 1.95 18.20 30.68
C ASN A 89 2.95 17.17 30.11
N VAL A 90 3.20 17.25 28.79
CA VAL A 90 4.22 16.45 28.08
C VAL A 90 5.21 17.37 27.37
N GLN A 91 6.48 16.96 27.33
CA GLN A 91 7.59 17.72 26.71
C GLN A 91 7.81 17.35 25.24
N GLY A 92 7.25 16.22 24.80
CA GLY A 92 7.20 15.86 23.39
C GLY A 92 6.03 14.98 23.02
N PHE A 93 5.85 14.78 21.72
CA PHE A 93 4.78 13.98 21.15
C PHE A 93 5.23 13.29 19.85
N LEU A 94 4.91 12.00 19.74
CA LEU A 94 5.16 11.19 18.54
C LEU A 94 4.00 11.33 17.56
N VAL A 95 4.33 11.57 16.29
CA VAL A 95 3.37 11.69 15.19
C VAL A 95 3.83 10.77 14.05
N PRO A 96 3.39 9.50 14.03
CA PRO A 96 3.73 8.57 12.95
C PRO A 96 2.85 8.81 11.71
N GLN A 97 3.34 8.37 10.55
CA GLN A 97 2.50 8.11 9.38
C GLN A 97 1.78 6.76 9.57
N ALA A 98 0.73 6.73 10.40
CA ALA A 98 -0.01 5.52 10.71
C ALA A 98 -1.45 5.83 11.16
N ASP A 99 -2.30 4.80 11.14
CA ASP A 99 -3.65 4.82 11.71
C ASP A 99 -3.89 3.59 12.62
N ALA A 100 -5.13 3.44 13.12
CA ALA A 100 -5.51 2.33 13.99
C ALA A 100 -5.42 0.94 13.33
N HIS A 101 -5.34 0.92 12.00
CA HIS A 101 -5.23 -0.30 11.21
C HIS A 101 -3.79 -0.65 10.89
N GLN A 102 -2.83 0.28 11.08
CA GLN A 102 -1.40 0.10 10.83
C GLN A 102 -1.12 -0.35 9.39
N GLY A 103 -1.95 0.11 8.43
CA GLY A 103 -1.80 -0.15 7.00
C GLY A 103 -0.82 0.82 6.34
N GLU A 104 -0.46 0.55 5.09
CA GLU A 104 0.44 1.42 4.31
C GLU A 104 -0.23 2.73 3.88
N TYR A 105 -1.41 2.63 3.28
CA TYR A 105 -2.23 3.79 2.92
C TYR A 105 -3.21 4.09 4.05
N ILE A 106 -3.31 5.37 4.39
CA ILE A 106 -4.19 5.86 5.44
C ILE A 106 -5.20 6.86 4.87
N ALA A 107 -6.42 6.83 5.40
CA ALA A 107 -7.46 7.79 5.00
C ALA A 107 -7.05 9.24 5.35
N SER A 108 -7.57 10.22 4.62
CA SER A 108 -7.20 11.64 4.78
C SER A 108 -7.29 12.15 6.22
N ARG A 109 -8.30 11.70 6.99
CA ARG A 109 -8.45 12.05 8.40
C ARG A 109 -7.30 11.61 9.30
N ALA A 110 -6.57 10.58 8.91
CA ALA A 110 -5.47 9.99 9.66
C ALA A 110 -4.10 10.53 9.23
N GLN A 111 -4.02 11.35 8.17
CA GLN A 111 -2.80 11.95 7.63
C GLN A 111 -2.25 13.08 8.53
N ARG A 112 -2.10 12.80 9.83
CA ARG A 112 -1.68 13.75 10.86
C ARG A 112 -0.27 14.26 10.65
N LEU A 113 0.65 13.39 10.21
CA LEU A 113 2.03 13.79 9.90
C LEU A 113 2.05 14.77 8.73
N HIS A 114 1.38 14.43 7.63
CA HIS A 114 1.25 15.32 6.48
C HIS A 114 0.56 16.64 6.85
N TRP A 115 -0.54 16.61 7.62
CA TRP A 115 -1.21 17.82 8.05
C TRP A 115 -0.30 18.71 8.92
N LEU A 116 0.49 18.11 9.81
CA LEU A 116 1.37 18.83 10.73
C LEU A 116 2.58 19.44 10.01
N THR A 117 3.26 18.67 9.15
CA THR A 117 4.57 19.04 8.59
C THR A 117 4.52 19.36 7.10
N GLY A 118 3.50 18.91 6.38
CA GLY A 118 3.46 18.90 4.91
C GLY A 118 4.13 17.69 4.27
N PHE A 119 4.84 16.84 5.03
CA PHE A 119 5.55 15.68 4.47
C PHE A 119 4.58 14.74 3.74
N ALA A 120 4.84 14.48 2.46
CA ALA A 120 3.94 13.70 1.59
C ALA A 120 4.40 12.26 1.34
N GLY A 121 5.51 11.81 1.97
CA GLY A 121 5.98 10.43 1.85
C GLY A 121 5.12 9.43 2.64
N SER A 122 5.14 8.15 2.22
CA SER A 122 4.34 7.10 2.85
C SER A 122 4.96 6.52 4.13
N ALA A 123 6.23 6.83 4.42
CA ALA A 123 6.91 6.38 5.62
C ALA A 123 7.66 7.52 6.31
N GLY A 124 7.32 7.75 7.57
CA GLY A 124 7.98 8.73 8.41
C GLY A 124 7.37 8.83 9.80
N THR A 125 8.11 9.43 10.73
CA THR A 125 7.60 9.78 12.06
C THR A 125 8.19 11.11 12.49
N ALA A 126 7.33 12.05 12.86
CA ALA A 126 7.77 13.28 13.50
C ALA A 126 7.81 13.13 15.03
N LEU A 127 8.84 13.69 15.64
CA LEU A 127 8.91 13.95 17.07
C LEU A 127 8.86 15.46 17.26
N MET A 128 7.77 15.95 17.85
CA MET A 128 7.77 17.30 18.41
C MET A 128 8.35 17.23 19.81
N PHE A 129 9.42 17.96 20.09
CA PHE A 129 10.10 17.90 21.39
C PHE A 129 10.69 19.25 21.77
N LYS A 130 10.28 19.78 22.93
CA LYS A 130 10.75 21.08 23.49
C LYS A 130 10.78 22.22 22.44
N GLY A 131 9.75 22.30 21.59
CA GLY A 131 9.60 23.34 20.57
C GLY A 131 10.31 23.06 19.23
N ARG A 132 11.00 21.92 19.08
CA ARG A 132 11.59 21.47 17.81
C ARG A 132 10.71 20.40 17.16
N THR A 133 10.71 20.33 15.84
CA THR A 133 10.06 19.27 15.07
C THR A 133 11.12 18.51 14.29
N ILE A 134 11.30 17.23 14.60
CA ILE A 134 12.28 16.35 13.93
C ILE A 134 11.52 15.28 13.16
N LEU A 135 11.71 15.21 11.84
CA LEU A 135 11.13 14.21 10.96
C LEU A 135 12.14 13.11 10.66
N PHE A 136 11.84 11.88 11.06
CA PHE A 136 12.64 10.70 10.76
C PHE A 136 12.05 9.96 9.54
N VAL A 137 12.86 9.76 8.50
CA VAL A 137 12.47 9.08 7.25
C VAL A 137 13.46 7.98 6.86
N ASP A 138 13.04 7.03 6.01
CA ASP A 138 13.95 6.04 5.42
C ASP A 138 14.63 6.55 4.14
N GLY A 139 15.56 5.75 3.59
CA GLY A 139 16.36 6.07 2.42
C GLY A 139 15.57 6.54 1.20
N ARG A 140 14.37 5.98 0.98
CA ARG A 140 13.50 6.29 -0.16
C ARG A 140 13.04 7.76 -0.17
N TYR A 141 12.98 8.38 1.01
CA TYR A 141 12.45 9.72 1.22
C TYR A 141 13.50 10.75 1.63
N THR A 142 14.76 10.36 1.80
CA THR A 142 15.80 11.28 2.30
C THR A 142 16.04 12.45 1.33
N LEU A 143 16.11 12.17 0.02
CA LEU A 143 16.25 13.22 -1.00
C LEU A 143 15.00 14.10 -1.11
N GLN A 144 13.81 13.49 -1.15
CA GLN A 144 12.54 14.21 -1.20
C GLN A 144 12.36 15.13 0.01
N ALA A 145 12.53 14.60 1.23
CA ALA A 145 12.36 15.35 2.46
C ALA A 145 13.40 16.47 2.58
N GLY A 146 14.65 16.22 2.18
CA GLY A 146 15.69 17.25 2.15
C GLY A 146 15.32 18.44 1.28
N LEU A 147 14.85 18.18 0.05
CA LEU A 147 14.37 19.24 -0.87
C LEU A 147 13.12 19.94 -0.35
N GLN A 148 12.20 19.19 0.25
CA GLN A 148 10.93 19.73 0.75
C GLN A 148 11.11 20.68 1.96
N PHE A 149 12.15 20.47 2.78
CA PHE A 149 12.31 21.12 4.07
C PHE A 149 13.56 22.01 4.22
N GLU A 150 14.28 22.30 3.13
CA GLU A 150 15.56 23.05 3.13
C GLU A 150 15.49 24.38 3.88
N ASP A 151 14.39 25.14 3.74
CA ASP A 151 14.16 26.43 4.39
C ASP A 151 13.01 26.39 5.44
N SER A 152 12.82 25.25 6.11
CA SER A 152 11.71 25.03 7.06
C SER A 152 12.14 24.89 8.53
N GLU A 153 11.16 24.94 9.45
CA GLU A 153 11.36 24.65 10.89
C GLU A 153 11.47 23.13 11.19
N VAL A 154 11.35 22.27 10.17
CA VAL A 154 11.37 20.80 10.32
C VAL A 154 12.77 20.27 10.06
N GLU A 155 13.37 19.63 11.06
CA GLU A 155 14.67 18.97 10.93
C GLU A 155 14.50 17.56 10.37
N VAL A 156 15.02 17.30 9.17
CA VAL A 156 14.97 15.97 8.54
C VAL A 156 16.16 15.12 8.99
N ARG A 157 15.88 13.88 9.40
CA ARG A 157 16.89 12.87 9.75
C ARG A 157 16.60 11.52 9.12
N HIS A 158 17.65 10.79 8.81
CA HIS A 158 17.54 9.39 8.45
C HIS A 158 17.18 8.56 9.68
N PHE A 159 16.27 7.59 9.54
CA PHE A 159 15.78 6.75 10.63
C PHE A 159 16.88 5.94 11.35
N MET A 160 18.04 5.75 10.71
CA MET A 160 19.16 5.01 11.30
C MET A 160 20.26 5.91 11.88
N GLU A 161 20.18 7.25 11.78
CA GLU A 161 21.32 8.15 12.06
C GLU A 161 21.02 9.33 13.03
N PRO A 162 21.04 9.08 14.35
CA PRO A 162 20.76 7.81 15.01
C PRO A 162 19.23 7.54 15.03
N PRO A 163 18.79 6.32 15.42
CA PRO A 163 17.37 6.02 15.58
C PRO A 163 16.66 6.96 16.56
N LEU A 164 15.36 7.20 16.34
CA LEU A 164 14.55 8.19 17.09
C LEU A 164 14.73 8.10 18.60
N VAL A 165 14.65 6.89 19.18
CA VAL A 165 14.76 6.72 20.64
C VAL A 165 16.19 6.97 21.12
N ASN A 166 17.20 6.62 20.32
CA ASN A 166 18.60 6.93 20.63
C ASN A 166 18.86 8.43 20.57
N TRP A 167 18.31 9.11 19.57
CA TRP A 167 18.35 10.57 19.49
C TRP A 167 17.72 11.22 20.73
N LEU A 168 16.58 10.67 21.18
CA LEU A 168 15.87 11.15 22.37
C LEU A 168 16.68 10.95 23.66
N LEU A 169 17.46 9.87 23.78
CA LEU A 169 18.36 9.66 24.92
C LEU A 169 19.45 10.73 25.02
N ASP A 170 19.95 11.20 23.87
CA ASP A 170 20.99 12.24 23.81
C ASP A 170 20.42 13.64 24.03
N ALA A 171 19.20 13.90 23.54
CA ALA A 171 18.55 15.22 23.59
C ALA A 171 17.69 15.46 24.85
N GLY A 172 17.22 14.39 25.48
CA GLY A 172 16.30 14.43 26.61
C GLY A 172 16.99 14.48 27.97
N GLU A 173 16.19 14.77 29.00
CA GLU A 173 16.62 14.86 30.39
C GLU A 173 15.70 14.02 31.28
N LYS A 174 16.19 13.65 32.47
CA LYS A 174 15.39 12.94 33.46
C LYS A 174 14.13 13.75 33.82
N GLY A 175 12.97 13.10 33.72
CA GLY A 175 11.66 13.69 34.00
C GLY A 175 10.92 14.16 32.74
N ASP A 176 11.56 14.15 31.57
CA ASP A 176 10.86 14.42 30.31
C ASP A 176 9.79 13.35 30.04
N ARG A 177 8.59 13.81 29.67
CA ARG A 177 7.44 12.97 29.35
C ARG A 177 7.12 13.10 27.87
N ILE A 178 7.17 11.99 27.14
CA ILE A 178 6.92 11.94 25.70
C ILE A 178 5.56 11.28 25.47
N GLY A 179 4.59 12.08 25.04
CA GLY A 179 3.25 11.61 24.71
C GLY A 179 3.23 10.78 23.43
N TYR A 180 2.32 9.83 23.36
CA TYR A 180 1.94 9.16 22.12
C TYR A 180 0.45 8.84 22.13
N ASP A 181 -0.12 8.70 20.93
CA ASP A 181 -1.49 8.21 20.75
C ASP A 181 -1.47 6.67 20.67
N PRO A 182 -2.05 5.94 21.62
CA PRO A 182 -2.01 4.48 21.65
C PRO A 182 -2.72 3.83 20.45
N ASP A 183 -3.57 4.56 19.71
CA ASP A 183 -4.17 4.07 18.47
C ASP A 183 -3.19 4.06 17.29
N LEU A 184 -2.07 4.79 17.35
CA LEU A 184 -1.19 4.99 16.20
C LEU A 184 0.11 4.19 16.26
N HIS A 185 0.35 3.48 17.37
CA HIS A 185 1.57 2.71 17.59
C HIS A 185 1.24 1.27 17.94
N ASN A 186 1.94 0.31 17.32
CA ASN A 186 1.79 -1.08 17.69
C ASN A 186 2.49 -1.43 19.01
N VAL A 187 2.04 -2.52 19.62
CA VAL A 187 2.53 -2.98 20.92
C VAL A 187 4.06 -3.20 20.91
N ALA A 188 4.59 -3.86 19.88
CA ALA A 188 6.01 -4.17 19.78
C ALA A 188 6.88 -2.90 19.68
N GLN A 189 6.41 -1.87 18.97
CA GLN A 189 7.07 -0.58 18.90
C GLN A 189 7.13 0.06 20.30
N ILE A 190 5.99 0.20 20.98
CA ILE A 190 5.94 0.82 22.32
C ILE A 190 6.82 0.06 23.31
N ASP A 191 6.74 -1.27 23.36
CA ASP A 191 7.57 -2.08 24.25
C ASP A 191 9.07 -1.94 23.95
N SER A 192 9.44 -1.87 22.67
CA SER A 192 10.83 -1.64 22.27
C SER A 192 11.32 -0.26 22.70
N MET A 193 10.53 0.79 22.49
CA MET A 193 10.89 2.14 22.91
C MET A 193 11.01 2.25 24.43
N CYS A 194 10.05 1.70 25.18
CA CYS A 194 10.10 1.64 26.65
C CYS A 194 11.36 0.90 27.13
N LYS A 195 11.73 -0.22 26.50
CA LYS A 195 12.93 -0.98 26.85
C LYS A 195 14.21 -0.19 26.62
N ILE A 196 14.31 0.58 25.53
CA ILE A 196 15.49 1.41 25.23
C ILE A 196 15.58 2.60 26.21
N LEU A 197 14.45 3.16 26.62
CA LEU A 197 14.39 4.28 27.57
C LEU A 197 14.56 3.86 29.03
N ASP A 198 14.57 2.56 29.34
CA ASP A 198 14.70 2.07 30.71
C ASP A 198 15.98 2.61 31.39
N GLY A 199 15.82 3.11 32.61
CA GLY A 199 16.90 3.74 33.37
C GLY A 199 17.28 5.18 32.97
N SER A 200 16.80 5.71 31.83
CA SER A 200 17.07 7.11 31.41
C SER A 200 16.34 8.15 32.26
N GLY A 201 15.19 7.78 32.83
CA GLY A 201 14.28 8.68 33.52
C GLY A 201 13.37 9.48 32.59
N ILE A 202 13.38 9.21 31.28
CA ILE A 202 12.39 9.69 30.30
C ILE A 202 11.21 8.71 30.29
N GLU A 203 9.99 9.22 30.26
CA GLU A 203 8.75 8.43 30.31
C GLU A 203 7.98 8.51 28.98
N LEU A 204 7.53 7.37 28.44
CA LEU A 204 6.52 7.34 27.38
C LEU A 204 5.12 7.31 27.98
N VAL A 205 4.27 8.23 27.55
CA VAL A 205 2.94 8.46 28.13
C VAL A 205 1.86 8.25 27.08
N ALA A 206 1.05 7.20 27.25
CA ALA A 206 -0.17 7.02 26.45
C ALA A 206 -1.16 8.14 26.77
N LEU A 207 -1.54 8.94 25.78
CA LEU A 207 -2.55 9.98 25.92
C LEU A 207 -3.94 9.41 25.65
N SER A 208 -4.96 9.93 26.34
CA SER A 208 -6.36 9.51 26.17
C SER A 208 -7.00 10.01 24.87
N ASP A 209 -6.43 11.05 24.29
CA ASP A 209 -6.90 11.75 23.11
C ASP A 209 -5.70 12.32 22.37
N ASN A 210 -5.77 12.32 21.04
CA ASN A 210 -4.71 12.85 20.20
C ASN A 210 -4.73 14.39 20.26
N PRO A 211 -3.65 15.05 20.74
CA PRO A 211 -3.60 16.52 20.80
C PRO A 211 -3.74 17.19 19.43
N LEU A 212 -3.35 16.53 18.34
CA LEU A 212 -3.52 17.07 16.98
C LEU A 212 -4.98 17.16 16.57
N ASP A 213 -5.80 16.17 16.92
CA ASP A 213 -7.22 16.17 16.57
C ASP A 213 -7.96 17.32 17.26
N GLY A 214 -7.52 17.75 18.45
CA GLY A 214 -8.06 18.91 19.15
C GLY A 214 -7.76 20.26 18.49
N VAL A 215 -6.70 20.35 17.66
CA VAL A 215 -6.30 21.57 16.95
C VAL A 215 -6.57 21.52 15.44
N TRP A 216 -6.89 20.36 14.89
CA TRP A 216 -7.27 20.15 13.49
C TRP A 216 -8.77 20.44 13.29
N THR A 217 -9.11 21.73 13.24
CA THR A 217 -10.50 22.21 13.22
C THR A 217 -11.32 21.81 11.99
N ASP A 218 -10.64 21.52 10.88
CA ASP A 218 -11.20 21.10 9.60
C ASP A 218 -10.85 19.64 9.26
N GLN A 219 -10.64 18.80 10.29
CA GLN A 219 -10.31 17.39 10.09
C GLN A 219 -11.36 16.68 9.20
N PRO A 220 -10.93 16.00 8.13
CA PRO A 220 -11.85 15.26 7.28
C PRO A 220 -12.67 14.22 8.06
N LEU A 221 -13.93 14.05 7.68
CA LEU A 221 -14.76 12.98 8.23
C LEU A 221 -14.27 11.60 7.75
N PRO A 222 -14.61 10.49 8.43
CA PRO A 222 -14.27 9.17 7.93
C PRO A 222 -14.87 8.88 6.55
N PRO A 223 -14.14 8.17 5.67
CA PRO A 223 -14.56 7.86 4.31
C PRO A 223 -15.88 7.10 4.28
N PHE A 224 -16.54 7.10 3.13
CA PHE A 224 -17.88 6.56 2.90
C PHE A 224 -17.99 5.78 1.58
N ALA A 225 -16.98 4.94 1.30
CA ALA A 225 -17.03 4.02 0.19
C ALA A 225 -17.94 2.81 0.52
N PRO A 226 -18.68 2.24 -0.46
CA PRO A 226 -19.44 1.02 -0.26
C PRO A 226 -18.57 -0.17 0.14
N VAL A 227 -19.11 -1.01 1.02
CA VAL A 227 -18.57 -2.34 1.29
C VAL A 227 -19.29 -3.34 0.40
N VAL A 228 -18.51 -4.09 -0.38
CA VAL A 228 -19.03 -5.05 -1.37
C VAL A 228 -18.48 -6.45 -1.12
N PRO A 229 -19.29 -7.50 -1.39
CA PRO A 229 -18.80 -8.87 -1.45
C PRO A 229 -17.65 -9.04 -2.45
N HIS A 230 -16.72 -9.93 -2.12
CA HIS A 230 -15.71 -10.45 -3.04
C HIS A 230 -16.07 -11.90 -3.40
N PRO A 231 -16.64 -12.15 -4.60
CA PRO A 231 -17.19 -13.43 -4.98
C PRO A 231 -16.23 -14.64 -4.90
N LEU A 232 -16.81 -15.83 -4.81
CA LEU A 232 -16.07 -17.10 -4.74
C LEU A 232 -15.24 -17.38 -6.00
N GLU A 233 -15.69 -16.89 -7.17
CA GLU A 233 -14.97 -17.04 -8.43
C GLU A 233 -13.59 -16.33 -8.45
N TYR A 234 -13.39 -15.37 -7.55
CA TYR A 234 -12.11 -14.67 -7.39
C TYR A 234 -11.37 -15.11 -6.11
N SER A 235 -12.10 -15.33 -5.01
CA SER A 235 -11.49 -15.70 -3.73
C SER A 235 -11.12 -17.18 -3.59
N GLY A 236 -11.79 -18.09 -4.32
CA GLY A 236 -11.54 -19.53 -4.28
C GLY A 236 -11.94 -20.27 -3.01
N GLN A 237 -12.22 -19.56 -1.91
CA GLN A 237 -12.64 -20.13 -0.62
C GLN A 237 -13.75 -19.27 0.00
N SER A 238 -14.78 -19.92 0.53
CA SER A 238 -15.92 -19.25 1.16
C SER A 238 -15.55 -18.61 2.51
N VAL A 239 -16.36 -17.65 2.98
CA VAL A 239 -16.20 -17.06 4.31
C VAL A 239 -16.30 -18.13 5.41
N ASP A 240 -17.28 -19.02 5.30
CA ASP A 240 -17.51 -20.10 6.25
C ASP A 240 -16.28 -21.02 6.38
N ASP A 241 -15.67 -21.41 5.25
CA ASP A 241 -14.49 -22.27 5.24
C ASP A 241 -13.26 -21.53 5.80
N LYS A 242 -13.10 -20.25 5.46
CA LYS A 242 -12.03 -19.41 6.02
C LYS A 242 -12.16 -19.29 7.54
N LEU A 243 -13.33 -18.93 8.04
CA LEU A 243 -13.56 -18.77 9.48
C LEU A 243 -13.39 -20.08 10.23
N ALA A 244 -13.80 -21.22 9.67
CA ALA A 244 -13.55 -22.53 10.26
C ALA A 244 -12.05 -22.83 10.39
N SER A 245 -11.28 -22.70 9.30
CA SER A 245 -9.82 -22.92 9.33
C SER A 245 -9.07 -21.92 10.23
N LEU A 246 -9.50 -20.66 10.26
CA LEU A 246 -8.92 -19.67 11.17
C LEU A 246 -9.25 -19.99 12.63
N GLY A 247 -10.45 -20.52 12.91
CA GLY A 247 -10.83 -21.00 14.23
C GLY A 247 -9.90 -22.11 14.75
N ASP A 248 -9.55 -23.06 13.87
CA ASP A 248 -8.58 -24.12 14.17
C ASP A 248 -7.20 -23.54 14.51
N LEU A 249 -6.69 -22.58 13.71
CA LEU A 249 -5.40 -21.92 13.96
C LEU A 249 -5.38 -21.16 15.30
N ILE A 250 -6.50 -20.50 15.65
CA ILE A 250 -6.64 -19.81 16.94
C ILE A 250 -6.59 -20.82 18.10
N ALA A 251 -7.27 -21.96 17.95
CA ALA A 251 -7.24 -23.03 18.94
C ALA A 251 -5.84 -23.65 19.10
N GLU A 252 -5.13 -23.87 17.99
CA GLU A 252 -3.74 -24.36 17.98
C GLU A 252 -2.78 -23.40 18.69
N ALA A 253 -2.98 -22.08 18.54
CA ALA A 253 -2.26 -21.05 19.28
C ALA A 253 -2.62 -21.00 20.79
N GLY A 254 -3.57 -21.83 21.24
CA GLY A 254 -4.02 -21.89 22.64
C GLY A 254 -4.90 -20.72 23.06
N ALA A 255 -5.52 -20.03 22.11
CA ALA A 255 -6.41 -18.90 22.33
C ALA A 255 -7.89 -19.29 22.09
N ASP A 256 -8.80 -18.42 22.51
CA ASP A 256 -10.24 -18.54 22.30
C ASP A 256 -10.75 -17.60 21.20
N ALA A 257 -10.07 -16.48 21.01
CA ALA A 257 -10.36 -15.49 19.97
C ALA A 257 -9.07 -14.82 19.49
N ALA A 258 -9.11 -14.20 18.32
CA ALA A 258 -8.05 -13.34 17.77
C ALA A 258 -8.62 -11.99 17.37
N VAL A 259 -7.88 -10.91 17.62
CA VAL A 259 -8.25 -9.56 17.18
C VAL A 259 -7.53 -9.22 15.88
N LEU A 260 -8.28 -8.80 14.87
CA LEU A 260 -7.78 -8.31 13.60
C LEU A 260 -8.01 -6.79 13.50
N ASN A 261 -6.94 -6.02 13.35
CA ASN A 261 -7.01 -4.58 13.09
C ASN A 261 -6.57 -4.19 11.68
N GLN A 262 -5.73 -5.01 11.04
CA GLN A 262 -5.29 -4.80 9.66
C GLN A 262 -6.46 -4.97 8.69
N MET A 263 -6.69 -3.96 7.84
CA MET A 263 -7.85 -3.95 6.95
C MET A 263 -7.81 -5.09 5.92
N GLU A 264 -6.61 -5.45 5.45
CA GLU A 264 -6.38 -6.58 4.53
C GLU A 264 -6.75 -7.91 5.20
N ALA A 265 -6.54 -8.04 6.51
CA ALA A 265 -6.85 -9.27 7.25
C ALA A 265 -8.35 -9.46 7.34
N VAL A 266 -9.07 -8.39 7.70
CA VAL A 266 -10.53 -8.37 7.77
C VAL A 266 -11.15 -8.58 6.38
N ALA A 267 -10.68 -7.84 5.37
CA ALA A 267 -11.15 -7.94 3.99
C ALA A 267 -10.97 -9.36 3.41
N TRP A 268 -9.84 -10.01 3.67
CA TRP A 268 -9.58 -11.36 3.21
C TRP A 268 -10.41 -12.41 3.97
N ALA A 269 -10.48 -12.32 5.31
CA ALA A 269 -11.19 -13.30 6.13
C ALA A 269 -12.70 -13.33 5.84
N LEU A 270 -13.29 -12.16 5.56
CA LEU A 270 -14.72 -12.01 5.32
C LEU A 270 -15.09 -11.91 3.83
N ASN A 271 -14.12 -12.04 2.92
CA ASN A 271 -14.31 -11.85 1.47
C ASN A 271 -15.08 -10.55 1.16
N VAL A 272 -14.63 -9.42 1.70
CA VAL A 272 -15.23 -8.11 1.44
C VAL A 272 -14.17 -7.16 0.90
N ARG A 273 -14.61 -6.14 0.15
CA ARG A 273 -13.76 -5.07 -0.40
C ARG A 273 -14.44 -3.72 -0.23
N GLY A 274 -13.65 -2.66 -0.29
CA GLY A 274 -14.13 -1.28 -0.15
C GLY A 274 -13.25 -0.30 -0.91
N GLY A 275 -13.35 0.97 -0.55
CA GLY A 275 -12.55 2.06 -1.13
C GLY A 275 -12.26 3.15 -0.10
N ASP A 276 -12.09 2.76 1.17
CA ASP A 276 -11.84 3.72 2.26
C ASP A 276 -10.41 4.28 2.25
N VAL A 277 -9.49 3.64 1.52
CA VAL A 277 -8.10 4.06 1.34
C VAL A 277 -7.74 4.06 -0.14
N SER A 278 -6.87 4.99 -0.55
CA SER A 278 -6.49 5.15 -1.94
C SER A 278 -5.80 3.90 -2.47
N ASN A 279 -6.07 3.57 -3.73
CA ASN A 279 -5.37 2.56 -4.52
C ASN A 279 -5.45 1.10 -3.99
N THR A 280 -6.08 0.89 -2.83
CA THR A 280 -6.19 -0.44 -2.20
C THR A 280 -7.64 -0.69 -1.80
N PRO A 281 -8.24 -1.83 -2.19
CA PRO A 281 -9.68 -2.05 -2.07
C PRO A 281 -10.12 -2.45 -0.64
N LEU A 282 -9.80 -1.61 0.36
CA LEU A 282 -9.93 -1.91 1.78
C LEU A 282 -11.02 -1.09 2.47
N ILE A 283 -11.35 -1.53 3.68
CA ILE A 283 -12.46 -1.01 4.48
C ILE A 283 -11.93 -0.72 5.88
N GLN A 284 -12.14 0.49 6.38
CA GLN A 284 -11.80 0.83 7.77
C GLN A 284 -12.70 0.04 8.72
N SER A 285 -12.14 -1.03 9.29
CA SER A 285 -12.89 -2.00 10.08
C SER A 285 -11.97 -2.86 10.96
N PHE A 286 -12.58 -3.55 11.92
CA PHE A 286 -11.92 -4.51 12.80
C PHE A 286 -12.73 -5.80 12.83
N ALA A 287 -12.09 -6.91 13.19
CA ALA A 287 -12.80 -8.15 13.47
C ALA A 287 -12.26 -8.85 14.72
N VAL A 288 -13.15 -9.53 15.43
CA VAL A 288 -12.78 -10.54 16.42
C VAL A 288 -13.19 -11.89 15.87
N LEU A 289 -12.21 -12.75 15.61
CA LEU A 289 -12.44 -14.13 15.17
C LEU A 289 -12.46 -15.06 16.37
N HIS A 290 -13.38 -16.01 16.40
CA HIS A 290 -13.52 -16.97 17.49
C HIS A 290 -13.07 -18.36 17.05
N LYS A 291 -12.52 -19.13 18.00
CA LYS A 291 -12.03 -20.50 17.72
C LYS A 291 -13.10 -21.48 17.21
N ASP A 292 -14.38 -21.16 17.37
CA ASP A 292 -15.51 -21.96 16.88
C ASP A 292 -15.94 -21.57 15.44
N GLY A 293 -15.20 -20.66 14.80
CA GLY A 293 -15.46 -20.19 13.45
C GLY A 293 -16.59 -19.18 13.36
N GLN A 294 -16.89 -18.45 14.44
CA GLN A 294 -17.70 -17.23 14.42
C GLN A 294 -16.83 -15.97 14.32
N ALA A 295 -17.40 -14.86 13.90
CA ALA A 295 -16.73 -13.57 13.84
C ALA A 295 -17.63 -12.41 14.29
N ASP A 296 -17.07 -11.45 15.00
CA ASP A 296 -17.66 -10.13 15.21
C ASP A 296 -16.98 -9.11 14.28
N PHE A 297 -17.74 -8.47 13.40
CA PHE A 297 -17.26 -7.51 12.42
C PHE A 297 -17.66 -6.09 12.83
N TYR A 298 -16.67 -5.23 13.13
CA TYR A 298 -16.86 -3.86 13.58
C TYR A 298 -16.61 -2.90 12.42
N VAL A 299 -17.70 -2.31 11.89
CA VAL A 299 -17.67 -1.54 10.65
C VAL A 299 -18.84 -0.54 10.63
N ASP A 300 -18.72 0.52 9.83
CA ASP A 300 -19.84 1.43 9.61
C ASP A 300 -20.93 0.77 8.74
N ARG A 301 -22.06 0.41 9.37
CA ARG A 301 -23.20 -0.23 8.70
C ARG A 301 -23.85 0.65 7.63
N GLN A 302 -23.64 1.97 7.65
CA GLN A 302 -24.14 2.85 6.59
C GLN A 302 -23.46 2.60 5.23
N LYS A 303 -22.32 1.88 5.23
CA LYS A 303 -21.58 1.52 4.01
C LYS A 303 -22.06 0.21 3.36
N PHE A 304 -23.09 -0.43 3.92
CA PHE A 304 -23.50 -1.77 3.48
C PHE A 304 -24.35 -1.70 2.21
N THR A 305 -23.98 -2.51 1.23
CA THR A 305 -24.83 -2.77 0.07
C THR A 305 -25.89 -3.84 0.42
N PRO A 306 -27.05 -3.86 -0.26
CA PRO A 306 -28.10 -4.84 0.02
C PRO A 306 -27.65 -6.32 -0.07
N ASP A 307 -26.66 -6.62 -0.90
CA ASP A 307 -26.16 -7.99 -1.08
C ASP A 307 -25.13 -8.43 -0.03
N LEU A 308 -24.60 -7.48 0.76
CA LEU A 308 -23.53 -7.77 1.73
C LEU A 308 -24.02 -8.60 2.92
N GLU A 309 -25.22 -8.33 3.46
CA GLU A 309 -25.74 -9.11 4.60
C GLU A 309 -25.94 -10.58 4.23
N ARG A 310 -26.38 -10.86 3.00
CA ARG A 310 -26.52 -12.23 2.49
C ARG A 310 -25.16 -12.93 2.36
N HIS A 311 -24.14 -12.20 1.92
CA HIS A 311 -22.78 -12.70 1.75
C HIS A 311 -22.11 -13.09 3.08
N LEU A 312 -22.27 -12.26 4.11
CA LEU A 312 -21.66 -12.50 5.43
C LEU A 312 -22.26 -13.71 6.17
N GLY A 313 -23.52 -14.06 5.85
CA GLY A 313 -24.20 -15.23 6.41
C GLY A 313 -24.42 -15.14 7.93
N ASN A 314 -24.64 -16.29 8.58
CA ASN A 314 -25.01 -16.35 10.00
C ASN A 314 -23.81 -16.48 10.96
N ARG A 315 -22.59 -16.64 10.45
CA ARG A 315 -21.36 -16.78 11.26
C ARG A 315 -20.75 -15.43 11.64
N VAL A 316 -21.19 -14.35 11.00
CA VAL A 316 -20.67 -13.00 11.21
C VAL A 316 -21.72 -12.14 11.89
N THR A 317 -21.41 -11.62 13.07
CA THR A 317 -22.22 -10.62 13.76
C THR A 317 -21.67 -9.24 13.47
N VAL A 318 -22.50 -8.33 12.98
CA VAL A 318 -22.07 -6.97 12.58
C VAL A 318 -22.38 -5.96 13.68
N HIS A 319 -21.35 -5.23 14.09
CA HIS A 319 -21.41 -4.15 15.06
C HIS A 319 -20.95 -2.84 14.43
N ASN A 320 -21.46 -1.71 14.92
CA ASN A 320 -20.90 -0.41 14.54
C ASN A 320 -19.47 -0.27 15.11
N VAL A 321 -18.61 0.46 14.40
CA VAL A 321 -17.18 0.59 14.76
C VAL A 321 -16.95 1.21 16.14
N ASP A 322 -17.85 2.09 16.61
CA ASP A 322 -17.82 2.70 17.95
C ASP A 322 -18.04 1.69 19.09
N LYS A 323 -18.45 0.45 18.76
CA LYS A 323 -18.63 -0.64 19.71
C LYS A 323 -17.40 -1.54 19.89
N LEU A 324 -16.30 -1.25 19.19
CA LEU A 324 -15.06 -2.04 19.31
C LEU A 324 -14.58 -2.17 20.76
N ASP A 325 -14.46 -1.05 21.48
CA ASP A 325 -13.96 -1.06 22.87
C ASP A 325 -14.86 -1.87 23.82
N GLU A 326 -16.17 -1.81 23.63
CA GLU A 326 -17.14 -2.62 24.38
C GLU A 326 -16.93 -4.11 24.11
N GLY A 327 -16.76 -4.47 22.82
CA GLY A 327 -16.48 -5.83 22.38
C GLY A 327 -15.17 -6.38 22.92
N LEU A 328 -14.08 -5.60 22.84
CA LEU A 328 -12.77 -5.98 23.38
C LEU A 328 -12.83 -6.20 24.90
N LYS A 329 -13.50 -5.31 25.65
CA LYS A 329 -13.68 -5.47 27.10
C LYS A 329 -14.49 -6.71 27.45
N ALA A 330 -15.51 -7.06 26.66
CA ALA A 330 -16.35 -8.23 26.88
C ALA A 330 -15.57 -9.57 26.79
N LEU A 331 -14.50 -9.63 25.97
CA LEU A 331 -13.60 -10.79 25.93
C LEU A 331 -12.94 -11.03 27.29
N GLY A 332 -12.59 -9.96 28.01
CA GLY A 332 -11.98 -10.05 29.34
C GLY A 332 -12.94 -10.47 30.45
N VAL A 333 -14.19 -9.99 30.41
CA VAL A 333 -15.25 -10.39 31.35
C VAL A 333 -15.49 -11.91 31.35
N THR A 334 -15.29 -12.54 30.19
CA THR A 334 -15.45 -13.99 30.02
C THR A 334 -14.15 -14.78 30.26
N ASN A 335 -13.10 -14.13 30.77
CA ASN A 335 -11.76 -14.69 31.04
C ASN A 335 -11.18 -15.44 29.83
N ARG A 336 -11.44 -14.93 28.61
CA ARG A 336 -10.98 -15.53 27.36
C ARG A 336 -9.49 -15.29 27.16
N LYS A 337 -8.83 -16.25 26.52
CA LYS A 337 -7.49 -16.07 25.98
C LYS A 337 -7.58 -15.42 24.60
N VAL A 338 -6.95 -14.28 24.42
CA VAL A 338 -7.06 -13.48 23.19
C VAL A 338 -5.70 -13.45 22.49
N LEU A 339 -5.65 -14.04 21.30
CA LEU A 339 -4.49 -13.98 20.42
C LEU A 339 -4.33 -12.55 19.89
N LEU A 340 -3.15 -11.98 20.06
CA LEU A 340 -2.82 -10.63 19.66
C LEU A 340 -1.45 -10.58 18.98
N ASP A 341 -1.43 -10.08 17.75
CA ASP A 341 -0.21 -9.82 17.02
C ASP A 341 0.40 -8.50 17.46
N ARG A 342 1.51 -8.57 18.19
CA ARG A 342 2.16 -7.40 18.77
C ARG A 342 2.81 -6.50 17.71
N SER A 343 3.09 -7.02 16.52
CA SER A 343 3.73 -6.27 15.44
C SER A 343 2.75 -5.46 14.61
N THR A 344 1.45 -5.74 14.70
CA THR A 344 0.40 -5.03 13.93
C THR A 344 -0.70 -4.45 14.80
N SER A 345 -1.02 -5.05 15.96
CA SER A 345 -2.06 -4.54 16.86
C SER A 345 -1.59 -3.31 17.61
N THR A 346 -2.44 -2.31 17.69
CA THR A 346 -2.17 -1.04 18.38
C THR A 346 -2.09 -1.22 19.88
N ASP A 347 -1.38 -0.30 20.54
CA ASP A 347 -1.32 -0.28 22.00
C ASP A 347 -2.70 -0.06 22.63
N HIS A 348 -3.58 0.69 21.97
CA HIS A 348 -4.97 0.87 22.39
C HIS A 348 -5.73 -0.46 22.53
N ILE A 349 -5.61 -1.35 21.55
CA ILE A 349 -6.25 -2.68 21.59
C ILE A 349 -5.74 -3.47 22.81
N ARG A 350 -4.42 -3.50 23.02
CA ARG A 350 -3.81 -4.17 24.17
C ARG A 350 -4.35 -3.61 25.48
N ARG A 351 -4.30 -2.29 25.66
CA ARG A 351 -4.74 -1.61 26.90
C ARG A 351 -6.21 -1.84 27.16
N THR A 352 -7.05 -1.85 26.12
CA THR A 352 -8.49 -2.09 26.23
C THR A 352 -8.80 -3.53 26.64
N LEU A 353 -8.09 -4.50 26.07
CA LEU A 353 -8.17 -5.92 26.47
C LEU A 353 -7.73 -6.12 27.93
N GLU A 354 -6.59 -5.55 28.32
CA GLU A 354 -6.06 -5.61 29.69
C GLU A 354 -7.02 -4.96 30.70
N ALA A 355 -7.59 -3.80 30.37
CA ALA A 355 -8.58 -3.13 31.19
C ALA A 355 -9.88 -3.94 31.34
N GLY A 356 -10.25 -4.73 30.33
CA GLY A 356 -11.36 -5.69 30.40
C GLY A 356 -11.04 -6.96 31.19
N GLY A 357 -9.76 -7.22 31.51
CA GLY A 357 -9.30 -8.42 32.20
C GLY A 357 -9.01 -9.62 31.28
N ALA A 358 -8.79 -9.41 29.98
CA ALA A 358 -8.47 -10.49 29.04
C ALA A 358 -7.05 -11.04 29.25
N ASN A 359 -6.87 -12.33 28.97
CA ASN A 359 -5.55 -12.95 28.99
C ASN A 359 -4.94 -12.93 27.59
N ILE A 360 -3.97 -12.04 27.36
CA ILE A 360 -3.36 -11.87 26.05
C ILE A 360 -2.37 -12.99 25.76
N VAL A 361 -2.59 -13.70 24.65
CA VAL A 361 -1.67 -14.66 24.05
C VAL A 361 -0.94 -13.95 22.91
N ALA A 362 0.34 -13.69 23.07
CA ALA A 362 1.14 -13.11 21.99
C ALA A 362 1.36 -14.15 20.87
N GLY A 363 1.01 -13.80 19.64
CA GLY A 363 1.23 -14.63 18.47
C GLY A 363 0.79 -13.93 17.20
N ALA A 364 1.20 -14.43 16.04
CA ALA A 364 0.88 -13.80 14.76
C ALA A 364 -0.63 -13.81 14.49
N ASP A 365 -1.10 -12.81 13.72
CA ASP A 365 -2.44 -12.79 13.17
C ASP A 365 -2.69 -14.10 12.37
N PRO A 366 -3.78 -14.84 12.66
CA PRO A 366 -4.04 -16.16 12.07
C PRO A 366 -4.26 -16.12 10.55
N THR A 367 -4.57 -14.95 9.98
CA THR A 367 -4.78 -14.75 8.54
C THR A 367 -3.47 -14.59 7.76
N VAL A 368 -2.36 -14.20 8.40
CA VAL A 368 -1.12 -13.80 7.72
C VAL A 368 -0.60 -14.88 6.78
N MET A 369 -0.45 -16.11 7.27
CA MET A 369 0.10 -17.19 6.46
C MET A 369 -0.88 -17.73 5.40
N PRO A 370 -2.16 -18.01 5.73
CA PRO A 370 -3.16 -18.39 4.72
C PRO A 370 -3.34 -17.36 3.60
N ARG A 371 -3.36 -16.07 3.93
CA ARG A 371 -3.48 -14.98 2.93
C ARG A 371 -2.22 -14.84 2.07
N ALA A 372 -1.04 -14.98 2.68
CA ALA A 372 0.22 -14.90 1.94
C ALA A 372 0.39 -16.03 0.92
N CYS A 373 -0.15 -17.22 1.20
CA CYS A 373 -0.06 -18.40 0.33
C CYS A 373 -1.35 -18.54 -0.51
N LYS A 374 -1.36 -17.91 -1.69
CA LYS A 374 -2.56 -17.82 -2.53
C LYS A 374 -3.00 -19.20 -3.00
N ASN A 375 -4.32 -19.41 -2.99
CA ASN A 375 -4.91 -20.64 -3.53
C ASN A 375 -4.90 -20.64 -5.07
N LYS A 376 -5.31 -21.76 -5.67
CA LYS A 376 -5.28 -21.90 -7.14
C LYS A 376 -6.11 -20.84 -7.88
N VAL A 377 -7.29 -20.49 -7.35
CA VAL A 377 -8.17 -19.50 -8.00
C VAL A 377 -7.53 -18.11 -7.94
N GLU A 378 -7.00 -17.73 -6.77
CA GLU A 378 -6.28 -16.46 -6.60
C GLU A 378 -5.05 -16.39 -7.53
N LEU A 379 -4.23 -17.45 -7.61
CA LEU A 379 -3.06 -17.49 -8.49
C LEU A 379 -3.42 -17.44 -9.98
N ASP A 380 -4.43 -18.20 -10.42
CA ASP A 380 -4.89 -18.16 -11.81
C ASP A 380 -5.50 -16.80 -12.16
N GLY A 381 -6.20 -16.16 -11.21
CA GLY A 381 -6.68 -14.79 -11.30
C GLY A 381 -5.53 -13.81 -11.48
N THR A 382 -4.51 -13.88 -10.64
CA THR A 382 -3.34 -13.01 -10.73
C THR A 382 -2.63 -13.17 -12.07
N ARG A 383 -2.46 -14.39 -12.59
CA ARG A 383 -1.89 -14.60 -13.94
C ARG A 383 -2.68 -13.84 -15.01
N ARG A 384 -4.00 -14.00 -15.04
CA ARG A 384 -4.87 -13.29 -16.00
C ARG A 384 -4.85 -11.76 -15.79
N ALA A 385 -4.76 -11.29 -14.55
CA ALA A 385 -4.61 -9.87 -14.26
C ALA A 385 -3.33 -9.30 -14.88
N HIS A 386 -2.20 -10.02 -14.79
CA HIS A 386 -0.94 -9.61 -15.41
C HIS A 386 -0.97 -9.68 -16.93
N GLU A 387 -1.60 -10.71 -17.51
CA GLU A 387 -1.80 -10.81 -18.97
C GLU A 387 -2.62 -9.62 -19.50
N ARG A 388 -3.67 -9.23 -18.78
CA ARG A 388 -4.50 -8.06 -19.10
C ARG A 388 -3.77 -6.74 -18.93
N ASP A 389 -3.06 -6.55 -17.82
CA ASP A 389 -2.27 -5.34 -17.55
C ASP A 389 -1.16 -5.15 -18.59
N ALA A 390 -0.60 -6.25 -19.09
CA ALA A 390 0.42 -6.21 -20.12
C ALA A 390 -0.08 -5.63 -21.46
N ILE A 391 -1.38 -5.77 -21.78
CA ILE A 391 -1.98 -5.13 -22.95
C ILE A 391 -1.90 -3.60 -22.80
N ALA A 392 -2.31 -3.07 -21.65
CA ALA A 392 -2.23 -1.63 -21.38
C ALA A 392 -0.78 -1.12 -21.41
N MET A 393 0.14 -1.86 -20.79
CA MET A 393 1.56 -1.52 -20.81
C MET A 393 2.17 -1.54 -22.22
N CYS A 394 1.86 -2.54 -23.06
CA CYS A 394 2.39 -2.58 -24.43
C CYS A 394 1.84 -1.44 -25.31
N ARG A 395 0.55 -1.10 -25.15
CA ARG A 395 -0.07 0.06 -25.81
C ARG A 395 0.59 1.37 -25.38
N PHE A 396 0.84 1.52 -24.08
CA PHE A 396 1.55 2.67 -23.53
C PHE A 396 2.98 2.77 -24.06
N LEU A 397 3.77 1.70 -24.01
CA LEU A 397 5.17 1.72 -24.43
C LEU A 397 5.32 2.00 -25.93
N ARG A 398 4.43 1.46 -26.78
CA ARG A 398 4.39 1.85 -28.19
C ARG A 398 4.04 3.32 -28.36
N TRP A 399 2.96 3.79 -27.71
CA TRP A 399 2.56 5.19 -27.77
C TRP A 399 3.72 6.11 -27.38
N LEU A 400 4.46 5.76 -26.32
CA LEU A 400 5.60 6.52 -25.84
C LEU A 400 6.73 6.57 -26.89
N ASP A 401 7.11 5.43 -27.45
CA ASP A 401 8.15 5.31 -28.48
C ASP A 401 7.83 6.16 -29.73
N GLU A 402 6.59 6.08 -30.24
CA GLU A 402 6.18 6.85 -31.43
C GLU A 402 5.99 8.35 -31.14
N THR A 403 5.44 8.68 -29.96
CA THR A 403 5.07 10.07 -29.64
C THR A 403 6.31 10.90 -29.30
N THR A 404 7.21 10.37 -28.47
CA THR A 404 8.45 11.09 -28.09
C THR A 404 9.40 11.29 -29.27
N ALA A 405 9.26 10.50 -30.34
CA ALA A 405 9.98 10.70 -31.60
C ALA A 405 9.45 11.88 -32.44
N THR A 406 8.24 12.37 -32.17
CA THR A 406 7.57 13.40 -33.00
C THR A 406 7.23 14.68 -32.24
N ARG A 407 7.11 14.63 -30.91
CA ARG A 407 6.87 15.79 -30.05
C ARG A 407 7.34 15.55 -28.61
N ASP A 408 7.35 16.62 -27.83
CA ASP A 408 7.59 16.55 -26.38
C ASP A 408 6.40 15.90 -25.65
N VAL A 409 6.72 15.10 -24.63
CA VAL A 409 5.78 14.44 -23.71
C VAL A 409 6.27 14.73 -22.29
N GLY A 410 5.37 15.15 -21.41
CA GLY A 410 5.64 15.36 -19.98
C GLY A 410 5.36 14.11 -19.15
N GLU A 411 5.95 14.02 -17.96
CA GLU A 411 5.71 12.92 -17.02
C GLU A 411 4.22 12.79 -16.63
N MET A 412 3.50 13.91 -16.48
CA MET A 412 2.07 13.90 -16.13
C MET A 412 1.23 13.35 -17.27
N GLU A 413 1.52 13.74 -18.51
CA GLU A 413 0.83 13.20 -19.68
C GLU A 413 1.06 11.69 -19.81
N ALA A 414 2.28 11.21 -19.55
CA ALA A 414 2.58 9.79 -19.58
C ALA A 414 1.77 9.00 -18.52
N ILE A 415 1.59 9.56 -17.32
CA ILE A 415 0.71 8.98 -16.28
C ILE A 415 -0.72 8.87 -16.78
N ASP A 416 -1.29 9.98 -17.30
CA ASP A 416 -2.67 10.03 -17.77
C ASP A 416 -2.93 9.01 -18.89
N VAL A 417 -2.00 8.90 -19.85
CA VAL A 417 -2.12 7.94 -20.95
C VAL A 417 -2.06 6.49 -20.46
N LEU A 418 -1.10 6.16 -19.59
CA LEU A 418 -0.97 4.80 -19.06
C LEU A 418 -2.20 4.40 -18.23
N ASN A 419 -2.65 5.29 -17.35
CA ASN A 419 -3.84 5.06 -16.54
C ASN A 419 -5.10 4.95 -17.41
N GLY A 420 -5.21 5.77 -18.46
CA GLY A 420 -6.26 5.70 -19.47
C GLY A 420 -6.32 4.32 -20.13
N TYR A 421 -5.19 3.77 -20.57
CA TYR A 421 -5.14 2.42 -21.14
C TYR A 421 -5.55 1.34 -20.13
N ARG A 422 -5.15 1.45 -18.85
CA ARG A 422 -5.59 0.51 -17.80
C ARG A 422 -7.09 0.57 -17.52
N CYS A 423 -7.68 1.76 -17.55
CA CYS A 423 -9.13 1.94 -17.37
C CYS A 423 -9.95 1.24 -18.47
N GLU A 424 -9.39 1.05 -19.66
CA GLU A 424 -10.03 0.30 -20.75
C GLU A 424 -9.96 -1.23 -20.56
N ILE A 425 -9.09 -1.72 -19.67
CA ILE A 425 -8.91 -3.15 -19.43
C ILE A 425 -10.02 -3.71 -18.54
N GLY A 426 -10.65 -4.79 -19.00
CA GLY A 426 -11.71 -5.48 -18.25
C GLY A 426 -11.28 -5.91 -16.84
N LEU A 427 -12.21 -5.83 -15.89
CA LEU A 427 -12.02 -6.10 -14.45
C LEU A 427 -11.13 -5.11 -13.69
N ASN A 428 -10.51 -4.12 -14.34
CA ASN A 428 -9.77 -3.06 -13.65
C ASN A 428 -10.68 -2.26 -12.72
N ARG A 429 -10.15 -1.87 -11.56
CA ARG A 429 -10.81 -1.13 -10.48
C ARG A 429 -9.97 0.05 -9.99
N GLY A 430 -9.11 0.57 -10.86
CA GLY A 430 -8.16 1.66 -10.57
C GLY A 430 -6.72 1.18 -10.51
N ILE A 431 -5.83 2.10 -10.16
CA ILE A 431 -4.40 1.86 -9.95
C ILE A 431 -4.15 1.22 -8.57
N SER A 432 -3.06 0.45 -8.44
CA SER A 432 -2.67 -0.20 -7.16
C SER A 432 -1.80 0.68 -6.27
N PHE A 433 -1.23 1.75 -6.84
CA PHE A 433 -0.51 2.83 -6.17
C PHE A 433 -0.39 4.03 -7.12
N ASP A 434 0.03 5.19 -6.62
CA ASP A 434 0.25 6.38 -7.44
C ASP A 434 1.41 6.12 -8.43
N THR A 435 1.15 6.18 -9.73
CA THR A 435 2.15 5.92 -10.77
C THR A 435 3.37 6.84 -10.61
N ILE A 436 4.54 6.22 -10.46
CA ILE A 436 5.83 6.92 -10.48
C ILE A 436 6.25 7.07 -11.94
N SER A 437 6.44 8.31 -12.38
CA SER A 437 6.80 8.68 -13.75
C SER A 437 7.98 9.63 -13.68
N GLY A 438 9.20 9.12 -13.88
CA GLY A 438 10.45 9.85 -13.66
C GLY A 438 11.38 9.84 -14.87
N ALA A 439 11.55 10.98 -15.51
CA ALA A 439 12.50 11.24 -16.58
C ALA A 439 13.81 11.81 -16.02
N ASP A 440 14.95 11.32 -16.50
CA ASP A 440 16.28 11.72 -16.03
C ASP A 440 16.37 11.73 -14.48
N ASP A 441 16.84 12.82 -13.88
CA ASP A 441 17.11 12.95 -12.45
C ASP A 441 15.88 12.75 -11.56
N ASN A 442 14.67 13.01 -12.05
CA ASN A 442 13.43 12.64 -11.35
C ASN A 442 13.35 11.12 -11.15
N GLY A 443 13.80 10.33 -12.13
CA GLY A 443 13.89 8.87 -12.00
C GLY A 443 14.86 8.41 -10.89
N ALA A 444 15.81 9.26 -10.46
CA ALA A 444 16.72 8.94 -9.35
C ALA A 444 16.07 9.11 -7.96
N ILE A 445 14.89 9.71 -7.87
CA ILE A 445 14.11 9.81 -6.63
C ILE A 445 13.23 8.56 -6.54
N VAL A 446 13.54 7.65 -5.62
CA VAL A 446 12.98 6.29 -5.57
C VAL A 446 11.45 6.27 -5.63
N HIS A 447 10.79 7.11 -4.82
CA HIS A 447 9.33 7.29 -4.79
C HIS A 447 8.93 8.68 -5.32
N TYR A 448 9.49 9.08 -6.46
CA TYR A 448 9.14 10.34 -7.12
C TYR A 448 7.63 10.45 -7.37
N ARG A 449 7.06 11.62 -7.09
CA ARG A 449 5.68 11.96 -7.45
C ARG A 449 5.72 13.15 -8.39
N ALA A 450 5.36 12.89 -9.65
CA ALA A 450 5.24 13.96 -10.63
C ALA A 450 4.10 14.91 -10.25
N SER A 451 4.31 16.20 -10.51
CA SER A 451 3.29 17.24 -10.48
C SER A 451 3.52 18.18 -11.65
N TYR A 452 2.52 19.00 -12.01
CA TYR A 452 2.71 20.01 -13.07
C TYR A 452 3.82 21.02 -12.75
N GLU A 453 4.15 21.22 -11.47
CA GLU A 453 5.25 22.07 -11.03
C GLU A 453 6.62 21.38 -11.11
N SER A 454 6.68 20.07 -10.90
CA SER A 454 7.93 19.31 -10.84
C SER A 454 8.22 18.49 -12.10
N GLU A 455 7.28 18.41 -13.03
CA GLU A 455 7.38 17.50 -14.16
C GLU A 455 8.53 17.87 -15.11
N ARG A 456 9.10 16.83 -15.71
CA ARG A 456 10.06 16.96 -16.80
C ARG A 456 9.50 16.43 -18.10
N PHE A 457 9.98 17.00 -19.19
CA PHE A 457 9.74 16.48 -20.52
C PHE A 457 10.75 15.40 -20.86
N LEU A 458 10.28 14.34 -21.51
CA LEU A 458 11.05 13.17 -21.90
C LEU A 458 11.99 13.51 -23.07
N ALA A 459 13.22 13.93 -22.76
CA ALA A 459 14.18 14.42 -23.74
C ALA A 459 14.85 13.28 -24.54
N GLN A 460 15.21 13.52 -25.80
CA GLN A 460 15.99 12.55 -26.58
C GLN A 460 17.40 12.35 -25.98
N GLY A 461 17.81 11.09 -25.85
CA GLY A 461 19.04 10.65 -25.17
C GLY A 461 18.91 10.46 -23.66
N SER A 462 17.70 10.55 -23.11
CA SER A 462 17.41 10.36 -21.67
C SER A 462 16.98 8.92 -21.35
N MET A 463 16.79 8.66 -20.05
CA MET A 463 16.02 7.49 -19.58
C MET A 463 14.73 7.94 -18.91
N TYR A 464 13.70 7.12 -19.08
CA TYR A 464 12.41 7.28 -18.45
C TYR A 464 12.06 6.02 -17.64
N LEU A 465 11.80 6.20 -16.35
CA LEU A 465 11.34 5.17 -15.44
C LEU A 465 9.84 5.36 -15.21
N VAL A 466 9.07 4.30 -15.45
CA VAL A 466 7.66 4.24 -15.10
C VAL A 466 7.42 3.04 -14.20
N ASP A 467 6.88 3.28 -13.02
CA ASP A 467 6.46 2.26 -12.08
C ASP A 467 5.00 2.46 -11.72
N SER A 468 4.22 1.40 -11.89
CA SER A 468 2.78 1.50 -11.93
C SER A 468 2.12 0.13 -11.77
N GLY A 469 0.86 0.11 -11.39
CA GLY A 469 0.09 -1.12 -11.32
C GLY A 469 -1.41 -0.88 -11.29
N GLY A 470 -2.17 -1.96 -11.38
CA GLY A 470 -3.63 -1.96 -11.41
C GLY A 470 -4.22 -2.87 -10.34
N GLN A 471 -5.39 -2.47 -9.82
CA GLN A 471 -6.27 -3.34 -9.06
C GLN A 471 -7.26 -3.99 -10.00
N TYR A 472 -7.30 -5.31 -10.04
CA TYR A 472 -8.26 -6.10 -10.80
C TYR A 472 -9.09 -6.94 -9.85
N LEU A 473 -10.35 -7.21 -10.19
CA LEU A 473 -11.19 -8.08 -9.35
C LEU A 473 -10.56 -9.46 -9.06
N ASP A 474 -9.63 -9.92 -9.90
CA ASP A 474 -8.94 -11.20 -9.75
C ASP A 474 -7.44 -11.09 -9.44
N GLY A 475 -6.91 -9.91 -9.14
CA GLY A 475 -5.50 -9.75 -8.75
C GLY A 475 -5.03 -8.31 -8.62
N THR A 476 -3.81 -8.12 -8.09
CA THR A 476 -3.13 -6.83 -8.01
C THR A 476 -1.85 -6.93 -8.83
N THR A 477 -1.55 -5.91 -9.64
CA THR A 477 -0.31 -5.83 -10.43
C THR A 477 0.62 -4.75 -9.89
N ASP A 478 1.90 -4.96 -10.14
CA ASP A 478 2.99 -4.05 -9.83
C ASP A 478 4.10 -4.26 -10.87
N ILE A 479 4.51 -3.19 -11.54
CA ILE A 479 5.47 -3.26 -12.64
C ILE A 479 6.17 -1.93 -12.86
N THR A 480 7.49 -1.99 -12.71
CA THR A 480 8.43 -0.99 -13.21
C THR A 480 9.08 -1.37 -14.55
N ARG A 481 9.14 -0.41 -15.48
CA ARG A 481 10.03 -0.42 -16.64
C ARG A 481 10.84 0.86 -16.70
N THR A 482 12.14 0.71 -16.97
CA THR A 482 12.99 1.81 -17.44
C THR A 482 13.23 1.64 -18.94
N VAL A 483 13.02 2.70 -19.70
CA VAL A 483 13.17 2.74 -21.16
C VAL A 483 14.06 3.90 -21.59
N ALA A 484 14.73 3.74 -22.73
CA ALA A 484 15.47 4.82 -23.36
C ALA A 484 14.52 5.70 -24.18
N ILE A 485 14.68 7.02 -24.07
CA ILE A 485 14.06 7.96 -25.00
C ILE A 485 15.11 8.29 -26.06
N GLY A 486 14.98 7.71 -27.24
CA GLY A 486 16.00 7.82 -28.29
C GLY A 486 17.21 6.93 -28.05
N THR A 487 18.43 7.46 -28.23
CA THR A 487 19.67 6.67 -28.14
C THR A 487 20.32 6.80 -26.76
N PRO A 488 20.40 5.71 -25.96
CA PRO A 488 21.01 5.76 -24.64
C PRO A 488 22.54 5.83 -24.70
N THR A 489 23.16 6.34 -23.63
CA THR A 489 24.62 6.36 -23.51
C THR A 489 25.19 4.98 -23.13
N PRO A 490 26.47 4.69 -23.40
CA PRO A 490 27.12 3.47 -22.91
C PRO A 490 27.06 3.29 -21.39
N GLU A 491 27.15 4.39 -20.62
CA GLU A 491 27.03 4.36 -19.16
C GLU A 491 25.62 3.89 -18.72
N MET A 492 24.57 4.45 -19.33
CA MET A 492 23.18 4.05 -19.09
C MET A 492 22.95 2.56 -19.41
N LYS A 493 23.47 2.09 -20.56
CA LYS A 493 23.36 0.68 -20.94
C LYS A 493 24.05 -0.26 -19.95
N ARG A 494 25.27 0.10 -19.53
CA ARG A 494 26.03 -0.65 -18.54
C ARG A 494 25.26 -0.76 -17.23
N HIS A 495 24.78 0.37 -16.70
CA HIS A 495 24.02 0.43 -15.46
C HIS A 495 22.71 -0.37 -15.54
N PHE A 496 21.96 -0.23 -16.63
CA PHE A 496 20.74 -1.00 -16.85
C PHE A 496 21.01 -2.50 -16.88
N THR A 497 22.09 -2.90 -17.54
CA THR A 497 22.45 -4.33 -17.67
C THR A 497 22.86 -4.93 -16.33
N LEU A 498 23.54 -4.19 -15.45
CA LEU A 498 23.85 -4.66 -14.09
C LEU A 498 22.58 -4.90 -13.26
N VAL A 499 21.60 -3.99 -13.35
CA VAL A 499 20.29 -4.16 -12.70
C VAL A 499 19.55 -5.36 -13.29
N LEU A 500 19.58 -5.52 -14.62
CA LEU A 500 18.98 -6.65 -15.32
C LEU A 500 19.59 -8.00 -14.89
N GLN A 501 20.92 -8.07 -14.72
CA GLN A 501 21.57 -9.29 -14.22
C GLN A 501 21.09 -9.66 -12.82
N GLY A 502 20.93 -8.65 -11.94
CA GLY A 502 20.32 -8.85 -10.62
C GLY A 502 18.89 -9.40 -10.72
N HIS A 503 18.08 -8.82 -11.61
CA HIS A 503 16.69 -9.24 -11.85
C HIS A 503 16.62 -10.69 -12.35
N ILE A 504 17.45 -11.05 -13.34
CA ILE A 504 17.53 -12.41 -13.90
C ILE A 504 17.97 -13.42 -12.84
N ALA A 505 18.93 -13.05 -11.98
CA ALA A 505 19.43 -13.93 -10.93
C ALA A 505 18.34 -14.35 -9.94
N ILE A 506 17.42 -13.44 -9.59
CA ILE A 506 16.24 -13.75 -8.78
C ILE A 506 15.23 -14.57 -9.59
N ALA A 507 14.87 -14.13 -10.80
CA ALA A 507 13.87 -14.81 -11.62
C ALA A 507 14.24 -16.27 -11.95
N CYS A 508 15.54 -16.58 -12.06
CA CYS A 508 16.06 -17.93 -12.33
C CYS A 508 16.40 -18.72 -11.05
N ALA A 509 16.19 -18.17 -9.86
CA ALA A 509 16.65 -18.80 -8.64
C ALA A 509 15.93 -20.12 -8.37
N VAL A 510 16.72 -21.18 -8.13
CA VAL A 510 16.25 -22.43 -7.53
C VAL A 510 16.96 -22.58 -6.20
N PHE A 511 16.20 -22.56 -5.11
CA PHE A 511 16.74 -22.36 -3.75
C PHE A 511 16.13 -23.33 -2.73
N PRO A 512 16.85 -23.70 -1.66
CA PRO A 512 16.29 -24.54 -0.60
C PRO A 512 15.05 -23.89 0.03
N ASP A 513 14.06 -24.69 0.45
CA ASP A 513 12.81 -24.18 1.05
C ASP A 513 13.00 -23.42 2.39
N LYS A 514 14.21 -23.46 2.95
CA LYS A 514 14.63 -22.72 4.16
C LYS A 514 15.50 -21.49 3.87
N ALA A 515 15.76 -21.17 2.61
CA ALA A 515 16.48 -19.95 2.28
C ALA A 515 15.65 -18.72 2.71
N THR A 516 16.34 -17.71 3.22
CA THR A 516 15.69 -16.47 3.68
C THR A 516 15.65 -15.43 2.57
N GLY A 517 14.74 -14.46 2.69
CA GLY A 517 14.68 -13.32 1.77
C GLY A 517 15.99 -12.52 1.71
N GLY A 518 16.71 -12.37 2.82
CA GLY A 518 18.03 -11.73 2.83
C GLY A 518 19.11 -12.50 2.07
N GLN A 519 19.01 -13.83 1.97
CA GLN A 519 19.93 -14.62 1.14
C GLN A 519 19.66 -14.42 -0.34
N LEU A 520 18.38 -14.30 -0.73
CA LEU A 520 18.00 -14.02 -2.11
C LEU A 520 18.34 -12.57 -2.50
N ASP A 521 18.11 -11.59 -1.63
CA ASP A 521 18.43 -10.16 -1.86
C ASP A 521 19.89 -9.94 -2.30
N ALA A 522 20.85 -10.60 -1.64
CA ALA A 522 22.25 -10.54 -2.02
C ALA A 522 22.53 -11.06 -3.44
N MET A 523 21.72 -11.99 -3.97
CA MET A 523 21.87 -12.51 -5.34
C MET A 523 21.60 -11.42 -6.39
N ALA A 524 20.66 -10.51 -6.12
CA ALA A 524 20.37 -9.38 -7.00
C ALA A 524 21.45 -8.30 -6.93
N ARG A 525 21.96 -8.00 -5.72
CA ARG A 525 22.89 -6.89 -5.48
C ARG A 525 24.32 -7.14 -5.94
N GLN A 526 24.77 -8.41 -5.97
CA GLN A 526 26.18 -8.75 -6.20
C GLN A 526 26.78 -8.15 -7.48
N PHE A 527 25.96 -7.91 -8.51
CA PHE A 527 26.41 -7.30 -9.77
C PHE A 527 26.75 -5.82 -9.61
N LEU A 528 25.91 -5.07 -8.89
CA LEU A 528 26.16 -3.67 -8.55
C LEU A 528 27.30 -3.53 -7.54
N TRP A 529 27.34 -4.40 -6.51
CA TRP A 529 28.40 -4.36 -5.48
C TRP A 529 29.80 -4.52 -6.06
N ARG A 530 29.96 -5.32 -7.13
CA ARG A 530 31.24 -5.48 -7.84
C ARG A 530 31.77 -4.18 -8.45
N GLU A 531 30.87 -3.23 -8.72
CA GLU A 531 31.18 -1.92 -9.28
C GLU A 531 31.16 -0.81 -8.21
N GLY A 532 30.97 -1.16 -6.93
CA GLY A 532 30.85 -0.19 -5.84
C GLY A 532 29.50 0.56 -5.83
N LEU A 533 28.47 -0.02 -6.43
CA LEU A 533 27.11 0.53 -6.52
C LEU A 533 26.14 -0.28 -5.65
N ASP A 534 25.01 0.32 -5.26
CA ASP A 534 23.92 -0.33 -4.52
C ASP A 534 22.60 0.44 -4.70
N TYR A 535 21.50 -0.05 -4.10
CA TYR A 535 20.20 0.62 -4.04
C TYR A 535 19.58 0.53 -2.63
N ASP A 536 18.93 1.60 -2.18
CA ASP A 536 18.52 1.79 -0.78
C ASP A 536 17.05 1.38 -0.49
N HIS A 537 16.64 0.25 -1.06
CA HIS A 537 15.36 -0.41 -0.80
C HIS A 537 15.52 -1.95 -0.93
N GLY A 538 14.52 -2.74 -0.52
CA GLY A 538 14.55 -4.20 -0.70
C GLY A 538 14.44 -4.60 -2.18
N THR A 539 14.96 -5.78 -2.55
CA THR A 539 14.76 -6.35 -3.90
C THR A 539 13.31 -6.75 -4.18
N GLY A 540 12.46 -6.92 -3.16
CA GLY A 540 11.04 -7.14 -3.37
C GLY A 540 10.21 -7.33 -2.11
N HIS A 541 8.90 -7.27 -2.29
CA HIS A 541 7.86 -7.41 -1.26
C HIS A 541 6.78 -8.38 -1.72
N GLY A 542 6.01 -8.94 -0.78
CA GLY A 542 4.83 -9.72 -1.16
C GLY A 542 3.72 -8.83 -1.74
N VAL A 543 2.81 -9.45 -2.49
CA VAL A 543 1.67 -8.77 -3.14
C VAL A 543 0.39 -9.54 -2.88
N GLY A 544 -0.69 -8.83 -2.55
CA GLY A 544 -2.02 -9.39 -2.30
C GLY A 544 -2.81 -9.76 -3.55
N SER A 545 -3.90 -10.52 -3.39
CA SER A 545 -4.85 -10.80 -4.47
C SER A 545 -6.05 -9.87 -4.35
N TYR A 546 -6.07 -8.81 -5.18
CA TYR A 546 -7.02 -7.70 -5.09
C TYR A 546 -7.03 -7.12 -3.67
N LEU A 547 -5.85 -6.81 -3.14
CA LEU A 547 -5.57 -6.33 -1.77
C LEU A 547 -4.37 -5.36 -1.84
N GLY A 548 -3.62 -5.20 -0.75
CA GLY A 548 -2.39 -4.40 -0.69
C GLY A 548 -1.38 -4.82 -1.76
N VAL A 549 -0.84 -3.83 -2.48
CA VAL A 549 0.29 -4.05 -3.38
C VAL A 549 1.55 -4.44 -2.59
N HIS A 550 1.73 -3.87 -1.39
CA HIS A 550 2.69 -4.34 -0.41
C HIS A 550 2.02 -5.20 0.67
N GLU A 551 2.15 -6.52 0.56
CA GLU A 551 1.56 -7.48 1.49
C GLU A 551 2.62 -8.41 2.10
N GLY A 552 2.75 -8.39 3.43
CA GLY A 552 3.61 -9.32 4.17
C GLY A 552 3.06 -10.76 4.26
N PRO A 553 3.81 -11.69 4.88
CA PRO A 553 5.03 -11.42 5.65
C PRO A 553 6.31 -11.56 4.84
N HIS A 554 6.31 -12.26 3.71
CA HIS A 554 7.53 -12.54 2.94
C HIS A 554 8.00 -11.30 2.17
N ARG A 555 9.32 -11.13 2.09
CA ARG A 555 10.01 -10.06 1.38
C ARG A 555 11.37 -10.58 0.89
N ILE A 556 11.93 -9.96 -0.12
CA ILE A 556 13.33 -10.10 -0.52
C ILE A 556 14.01 -8.77 -0.14
N ALA A 557 14.66 -8.73 1.02
CA ALA A 557 15.24 -7.50 1.53
C ALA A 557 16.48 -7.79 2.39
N PRO A 558 17.42 -6.83 2.55
CA PRO A 558 18.63 -7.04 3.32
C PRO A 558 18.30 -7.50 4.74
N ASN A 559 19.04 -8.51 5.22
CA ASN A 559 18.89 -9.06 6.57
C ASN A 559 17.48 -9.60 6.91
N PHE A 560 16.59 -9.79 5.94
CA PHE A 560 15.26 -10.32 6.21
C PHE A 560 15.31 -11.83 6.49
N PRO A 561 14.86 -12.30 7.67
CA PRO A 561 15.00 -13.71 8.06
C PRO A 561 13.84 -14.59 7.57
N GLY A 562 12.77 -14.02 7.03
CA GLY A 562 11.59 -14.78 6.60
C GLY A 562 11.88 -15.67 5.38
N THR A 563 11.17 -16.79 5.32
CA THR A 563 11.29 -17.82 4.29
C THR A 563 10.07 -17.83 3.36
N PHE A 564 10.18 -18.51 2.23
CA PHE A 564 9.11 -18.61 1.23
C PHE A 564 8.32 -19.91 1.33
N LYS A 565 7.10 -19.89 0.81
CA LYS A 565 6.22 -21.05 0.65
C LYS A 565 5.54 -21.00 -0.73
N PRO A 566 5.19 -22.16 -1.31
CA PRO A 566 4.40 -22.20 -2.53
C PRO A 566 3.11 -21.37 -2.43
N GLY A 567 2.76 -20.67 -3.50
CA GLY A 567 1.60 -19.78 -3.58
C GLY A 567 1.85 -18.35 -3.12
N MET A 568 3.04 -18.03 -2.57
CA MET A 568 3.42 -16.64 -2.33
C MET A 568 3.62 -15.90 -3.66
N ILE A 569 3.17 -14.65 -3.73
CA ILE A 569 3.45 -13.71 -4.82
C ILE A 569 4.41 -12.65 -4.29
N VAL A 570 5.50 -12.36 -4.98
CA VAL A 570 6.56 -11.44 -4.56
C VAL A 570 7.09 -10.62 -5.74
N SER A 571 7.38 -9.33 -5.53
CA SER A 571 8.09 -8.51 -6.53
C SER A 571 9.57 -8.90 -6.64
N ASN A 572 10.15 -8.60 -7.78
CA ASN A 572 11.57 -8.71 -8.08
C ASN A 572 11.99 -7.45 -8.82
N GLU A 573 12.44 -6.46 -8.07
CA GLU A 573 12.55 -5.05 -8.45
C GLU A 573 13.92 -4.42 -8.11
N PRO A 574 15.06 -5.05 -8.44
CA PRO A 574 16.35 -4.38 -8.24
C PRO A 574 16.39 -3.04 -8.98
N GLY A 575 17.15 -2.09 -8.43
CA GLY A 575 17.29 -0.76 -9.01
C GLY A 575 18.70 -0.19 -8.88
N LEU A 576 18.88 1.00 -9.45
CA LEU A 576 20.07 1.84 -9.30
C LEU A 576 19.67 3.30 -9.54
N TYR A 577 20.03 4.18 -8.61
CA TYR A 577 19.63 5.59 -8.67
C TYR A 577 20.87 6.47 -8.58
N ILE A 578 21.14 7.23 -9.65
CA ILE A 578 22.28 8.15 -9.72
C ILE A 578 21.75 9.57 -9.59
N THR A 579 21.90 10.14 -8.40
CA THR A 579 21.42 11.49 -8.06
C THR A 579 21.82 12.52 -9.11
N GLY A 580 20.83 13.29 -9.58
CA GLY A 580 21.05 14.33 -10.58
C GLY A 580 21.31 13.82 -12.00
N LYS A 581 21.17 12.52 -12.26
CA LYS A 581 21.31 11.93 -13.61
C LYS A 581 20.10 11.13 -14.05
N TYR A 582 19.86 9.98 -13.41
CA TYR A 582 18.83 9.03 -13.79
C TYR A 582 18.62 7.94 -12.75
N GLY A 583 17.48 7.27 -12.79
CA GLY A 583 17.24 6.02 -12.07
C GLY A 583 16.81 4.89 -12.99
N ILE A 584 17.07 3.67 -12.53
CA ILE A 584 16.75 2.43 -13.20
C ILE A 584 16.08 1.52 -12.17
N ARG A 585 14.96 0.89 -12.55
CA ARG A 585 14.38 -0.22 -11.82
C ARG A 585 13.73 -1.18 -12.81
N ILE A 586 13.91 -2.47 -12.60
CA ILE A 586 13.34 -3.52 -13.45
C ILE A 586 12.55 -4.44 -12.55
N GLU A 587 11.23 -4.40 -12.71
CA GLU A 587 10.33 -5.10 -11.81
C GLU A 587 9.37 -6.03 -12.51
N ASN A 588 9.26 -7.23 -11.97
CA ASN A 588 8.21 -8.18 -12.30
C ASN A 588 7.70 -8.81 -11.00
N LEU A 589 6.42 -9.19 -10.98
CA LEU A 589 5.91 -10.09 -9.95
C LEU A 589 6.20 -11.53 -10.30
N LEU A 590 6.54 -12.31 -9.28
CA LEU A 590 6.86 -13.72 -9.33
C LEU A 590 5.92 -14.49 -8.40
N THR A 591 5.59 -15.74 -8.72
CA THR A 591 4.98 -16.67 -7.76
C THR A 591 5.92 -17.81 -7.40
N VAL A 592 5.95 -18.16 -6.12
CA VAL A 592 6.76 -19.25 -5.57
C VAL A 592 6.05 -20.58 -5.80
N HIS A 593 6.78 -21.58 -6.28
CA HIS A 593 6.30 -22.95 -6.37
C HIS A 593 7.38 -23.95 -5.97
N ALA A 594 6.98 -25.20 -5.72
CA ALA A 594 7.92 -26.28 -5.44
C ALA A 594 8.72 -26.59 -6.71
N SER A 595 10.05 -26.64 -6.60
CA SER A 595 10.90 -26.96 -7.75
C SER A 595 10.85 -28.45 -8.06
N GLU A 596 10.79 -28.79 -9.35
CA GLU A 596 10.91 -30.17 -9.83
C GLU A 596 12.26 -30.81 -9.47
N ARG A 597 13.26 -30.01 -9.07
CA ARG A 597 14.56 -30.47 -8.59
C ARG A 597 14.54 -30.97 -7.14
N SER A 598 13.39 -30.88 -6.46
CA SER A 598 13.22 -31.37 -5.10
C SER A 598 13.36 -32.89 -5.03
N THR A 599 13.96 -33.38 -3.94
CA THR A 599 13.99 -34.80 -3.57
C THR A 599 13.26 -35.04 -2.25
N ASP A 600 13.20 -36.28 -1.79
CA ASP A 600 12.66 -36.60 -0.45
C ASP A 600 13.54 -36.03 0.67
N GLU A 601 14.84 -35.93 0.45
CA GLU A 601 15.81 -35.43 1.44
C GLU A 601 16.00 -33.91 1.39
N ARG A 602 15.76 -33.27 0.24
CA ARG A 602 15.98 -31.83 0.06
C ARG A 602 14.86 -31.20 -0.74
N LYS A 603 14.13 -30.28 -0.11
CA LYS A 603 13.07 -29.50 -0.76
C LYS A 603 13.64 -28.20 -1.31
N PHE A 604 13.30 -27.92 -2.55
CA PHE A 604 13.66 -26.70 -3.26
C PHE A 604 12.40 -25.97 -3.74
N LEU A 605 12.54 -24.66 -3.86
CA LEU A 605 11.55 -23.76 -4.42
C LEU A 605 12.15 -23.08 -5.64
N GLU A 606 11.29 -22.62 -6.54
CA GLU A 606 11.66 -21.78 -7.68
C GLU A 606 10.54 -20.79 -7.99
N PHE A 607 10.82 -19.83 -8.87
CA PHE A 607 9.91 -18.74 -9.21
C PHE A 607 9.31 -18.92 -10.61
N GLU A 608 8.05 -18.51 -10.75
CA GLU A 608 7.37 -18.31 -12.04
C GLU A 608 7.11 -16.82 -12.21
N THR A 609 7.57 -16.22 -13.30
CA THR A 609 7.29 -14.82 -13.61
C THR A 609 5.83 -14.62 -14.02
N LEU A 610 5.11 -13.74 -13.33
CA LEU A 610 3.72 -13.38 -13.62
C LEU A 610 3.64 -12.24 -14.64
N THR A 611 4.45 -11.21 -14.46
CA THR A 611 4.51 -10.05 -15.38
C THR A 611 4.99 -10.46 -16.77
N VAL A 612 4.31 -9.98 -17.82
CA VAL A 612 4.58 -10.34 -19.22
C VAL A 612 4.65 -9.10 -20.13
N VAL A 613 5.56 -8.18 -19.83
CA VAL A 613 5.80 -6.92 -20.57
C VAL A 613 7.26 -6.85 -21.05
N PRO A 614 7.56 -6.40 -22.27
CA PRO A 614 8.93 -6.43 -22.80
C PRO A 614 9.90 -5.61 -21.94
N LEU A 615 11.18 -5.98 -22.00
CA LEU A 615 12.30 -5.19 -21.46
C LEU A 615 12.86 -4.35 -22.60
N ASP A 616 13.30 -3.12 -22.33
CA ASP A 616 13.84 -2.28 -23.39
C ASP A 616 15.21 -2.80 -23.87
N ARG A 617 15.20 -3.41 -25.06
CA ARG A 617 16.39 -3.97 -25.71
C ARG A 617 17.45 -2.93 -26.02
N HIS A 618 17.08 -1.66 -26.20
CA HIS A 618 18.05 -0.59 -26.51
C HIS A 618 18.98 -0.30 -25.32
N LEU A 619 18.51 -0.55 -24.09
CA LEU A 619 19.29 -0.37 -22.86
C LEU A 619 20.18 -1.57 -22.51
N ILE A 620 20.05 -2.70 -23.21
CA ILE A 620 20.83 -3.90 -22.89
C ILE A 620 22.20 -3.83 -23.57
N ASP A 621 23.26 -3.84 -22.75
CA ASP A 621 24.62 -4.14 -23.19
C ASP A 621 24.80 -5.66 -23.29
N VAL A 622 24.50 -6.16 -24.47
CA VAL A 622 24.45 -7.59 -24.76
C VAL A 622 25.80 -8.29 -24.51
N GLU A 623 26.93 -7.59 -24.63
CA GLU A 623 28.25 -8.17 -24.39
C GLU A 623 28.52 -8.47 -22.91
N MET A 624 27.78 -7.82 -22.00
CA MET A 624 27.87 -8.06 -20.55
C MET A 624 27.07 -9.28 -20.10
N LEU A 625 26.10 -9.74 -20.90
CA LEU A 625 25.26 -10.88 -20.55
C LEU A 625 25.99 -12.21 -20.81
N THR A 626 25.88 -13.12 -19.85
CA THR A 626 26.24 -14.51 -20.07
C THR A 626 25.27 -15.18 -21.05
N ARG A 627 25.68 -16.30 -21.66
CA ARG A 627 24.79 -17.05 -22.57
C ARG A 627 23.45 -17.44 -21.94
N PRO A 628 23.40 -17.95 -20.68
CA PRO A 628 22.13 -18.22 -20.02
C PRO A 628 21.28 -16.98 -19.78
N GLU A 629 21.88 -15.84 -19.42
CA GLU A 629 21.14 -14.58 -19.23
C GLU A 629 20.53 -14.08 -20.54
N ARG A 630 21.30 -14.09 -21.64
CA ARG A 630 20.77 -13.73 -22.98
C ARG A 630 19.61 -14.65 -23.37
N ALA A 631 19.79 -15.97 -23.21
CA ALA A 631 18.75 -16.95 -23.51
C ALA A 631 17.49 -16.78 -22.65
N TRP A 632 17.63 -16.34 -21.40
CA TRP A 632 16.50 -16.01 -20.54
C TRP A 632 15.73 -14.80 -21.07
N VAL A 633 16.43 -13.73 -21.49
CA VAL A 633 15.78 -12.54 -22.07
C VAL A 633 15.01 -12.92 -23.34
N ASP A 634 15.65 -13.67 -24.24
CA ASP A 634 15.01 -14.11 -25.50
C ASP A 634 13.77 -14.97 -25.21
N ALA A 635 13.87 -15.94 -24.30
CA ALA A 635 12.73 -16.79 -23.93
C ALA A 635 11.60 -16.01 -23.22
N TYR A 636 11.96 -15.02 -22.39
CA TYR A 636 11.00 -14.14 -21.74
C TYR A 636 10.28 -13.27 -22.79
N HIS A 637 11.00 -12.66 -23.72
CA HIS A 637 10.44 -11.85 -24.81
C HIS A 637 9.56 -12.69 -25.76
N ASP A 638 9.98 -13.90 -26.10
CA ASP A 638 9.15 -14.84 -26.87
C ASP A 638 7.83 -15.13 -26.15
N ARG A 639 7.87 -15.35 -24.83
CA ARG A 639 6.65 -15.55 -24.03
C ARG A 639 5.77 -14.30 -24.04
N VAL A 640 6.35 -13.11 -23.87
CA VAL A 640 5.61 -11.83 -23.94
C VAL A 640 4.87 -11.71 -25.27
N PHE A 641 5.56 -11.89 -26.39
CA PHE A 641 4.94 -11.79 -27.72
C PHE A 641 3.81 -12.79 -27.92
N ASN A 642 4.03 -14.06 -27.55
CA ASN A 642 3.03 -15.11 -27.72
C ASN A 642 1.81 -14.94 -26.80
N THR A 643 1.97 -14.26 -25.66
CA THR A 643 0.88 -14.03 -24.69
C THR A 643 0.07 -12.79 -25.06
N VAL A 644 0.75 -11.66 -25.31
CA VAL A 644 0.10 -10.35 -25.46
C VAL A 644 -0.20 -10.04 -26.94
N GLY A 645 0.67 -10.46 -27.86
CA GLY A 645 0.55 -10.16 -29.29
C GLY A 645 -0.77 -10.58 -29.95
N PRO A 646 -1.42 -11.71 -29.57
CA PRO A 646 -2.74 -12.07 -30.10
C PRO A 646 -3.88 -11.11 -29.70
N GLU A 647 -3.74 -10.40 -28.59
CA GLU A 647 -4.76 -9.49 -28.04
C GLU A 647 -4.58 -8.04 -28.50
N LEU A 648 -3.44 -7.73 -29.14
CA LEU A 648 -3.09 -6.40 -29.62
C LEU A 648 -3.61 -6.14 -31.04
N ASP A 649 -3.83 -4.86 -31.34
CA ASP A 649 -4.09 -4.43 -32.72
C ASP A 649 -2.86 -4.60 -33.61
N ALA A 650 -3.02 -4.38 -34.92
CA ALA A 650 -1.94 -4.60 -35.87
C ALA A 650 -0.70 -3.72 -35.61
N ALA A 651 -0.88 -2.47 -35.20
CA ALA A 651 0.22 -1.54 -34.99
C ALA A 651 0.99 -1.87 -33.70
N ASP A 652 0.25 -2.11 -32.62
CA ASP A 652 0.81 -2.50 -31.32
C ASP A 652 1.53 -3.85 -31.41
N ARG A 653 0.97 -4.81 -32.15
CA ARG A 653 1.59 -6.12 -32.36
C ARG A 653 2.90 -6.04 -33.15
N ILE A 654 2.95 -5.23 -34.22
CA ILE A 654 4.18 -5.04 -35.02
C ILE A 654 5.27 -4.39 -34.16
N TRP A 655 4.91 -3.39 -33.36
CA TRP A 655 5.85 -2.79 -32.41
C TRP A 655 6.35 -3.82 -31.39
N LEU A 656 5.45 -4.62 -30.82
CA LEU A 656 5.81 -5.64 -29.86
C LEU A 656 6.78 -6.66 -30.47
N GLU A 657 6.51 -7.16 -31.67
CA GLU A 657 7.39 -8.09 -32.41
C GLU A 657 8.83 -7.57 -32.51
N LYS A 658 9.00 -6.28 -32.83
CA LYS A 658 10.31 -5.63 -32.88
C LYS A 658 10.96 -5.56 -31.49
N MET A 659 10.19 -5.20 -30.47
CA MET A 659 10.69 -5.03 -29.10
C MET A 659 10.93 -6.36 -28.37
N THR A 660 10.44 -7.47 -28.90
CA THR A 660 10.65 -8.82 -28.37
C THR A 660 11.52 -9.70 -29.28
N ALA A 661 12.13 -9.15 -30.33
CA ALA A 661 13.02 -9.95 -31.17
C ALA A 661 14.26 -10.43 -30.37
N PRO A 662 14.86 -11.58 -30.72
CA PRO A 662 16.05 -12.09 -30.03
C PRO A 662 17.19 -11.05 -29.97
N LEU A 663 17.95 -11.02 -28.89
CA LEU A 663 19.12 -10.15 -28.77
C LEU A 663 20.21 -10.56 -29.77
N ASP A 664 20.76 -9.59 -30.49
CA ASP A 664 21.81 -9.77 -31.51
C ASP A 664 23.22 -9.80 -30.91
#